data_AF-A0ABD0W536-F1
#
_entry.id   AF-A0ABD0W536-F1
#
_cell.length_a   1.000
_cell.length_b   1.000
_cell.length_c   1.000
_cell.angle_alpha   90.00
_cell.angle_beta   90.00
_cell.angle_gamma   90.00
#
_symmetry.space_group_name_H-M   'P 1'
#
loop_
_entity.id
_entity.type
_entity.pdbx_description
1 polymer ?
#
loop_
_entity_poly.entity_id
_entity_poly.type
_entity_poly.pdbx_seq_one_letter_code
_entity_poly.pdbx_strand_id
1 'polypeptide(L)'
;MVTKKKTVKVEAVILEKDKLDKLKASLAVGGGDEGTRQLAQTLRNCLALTDPVQQIQLVKKAGCQLVQLREEETSNGPLLQACLNTLALIYTSLQAKNPLRRASASALSSVPNWLQEQTFVCLSVCMSDCLSSLGSDQTSYPHLIDSITSCLDSFPLGERSIHSLLSEVLKFLHKALSEYLQMNSGLAGCHVLQAQLMHWCLAAVKASMLVVQRSQELISMALQAAHLHCTLQPALSGLLDCYTHILTDEEFVQSVQSTAGMAVVLFTRSVIGCEDEVASVVAGLLQGSEQGTECAPMWLKESCAGLYDSGRPAGVSLYLCHGALAMLNWREASQGPQREQLLLLVPHTLLELDTSIKESSTAMVVARVLTLWSGAALDTLQIGPSSPPGLLHHALRGGSELQGRLLEHVYTHWEHPLDGVRHQTRTLFKNLLLLHQHTDPLALCDPQSDPYISQLTHTLLGLEWHQRGKYGSLACLVELLGAGYLLALDPQLPSRLLGLMGDQTLAPYASDLLERLFVSHKAQLAGEVGTEGGMLGGMERWHQTWVTPLLQVLCRARLDQTTYILDYFLPKLLRCSPSSLTHMVQALQNSPPCSAGPSGSRGAVGALMTCLRAARAQGVVQSSEEGLWGGLVPLSLLRHALVHKHDQVRMDALGLVCESHRSTEVLTSQEMELLRYFLPSSLNSQSPGGRQQTISLFKKLLCRVKDSGQLLLRRLAQDVEQRDMDQHTLDMYKEFMCWFCESLLVVLHPGASFSTCLTALSLLGLLAQLFTFNTGPDDVFALGKVVTPAHAQNVLYCIASNFLEVKQLASALLCQLPPGAVGLQEPLRMQCVLQAALGLSTSTKPFDSVTAAHLFNLLLHQPALPQALLLCAQDQGLSFQPPNLTQASKALCLETNTLAVVQFLLLCLNVEVRKAESSLLLAAASSPLYGRAHCITAALQQLNTRCLTLSDQWRVVVSELITVSYRMSDVVSPVVQSSSPEGLIPMDTESETLAGLQRILQEIQPRDTNDYFTSARELDKQHSAQNGPATSAHRSQHDSTGARGEGYRITAQMVLVCCWRTMKEVSMLLGEVCQSLPLKTTDSVTEQGLITEEQVEGVGLYFRQQLLQSRHRGAFELAYVGFVRLNDMLCRSGSRSLQQLPARWLTEVLEEVRSSDPSSKLCATRRSWHPLLHSGPVVIRAQILQL
;
A
#
# COMPACT_ATOMS: atom_id res chain seq x y z
N MET A 1 1.69 6.20 -3.04
CA MET A 1 2.81 6.12 -2.08
C MET A 1 2.37 6.76 -0.77
N VAL A 2 2.16 5.97 0.28
CA VAL A 2 1.91 6.50 1.63
C VAL A 2 3.25 6.96 2.19
N THR A 3 3.56 8.26 2.06
CA THR A 3 4.73 8.85 2.68
C THR A 3 4.58 8.75 4.20
N LYS A 4 5.31 7.82 4.82
CA LYS A 4 5.54 7.82 6.28
C LYS A 4 5.86 9.26 6.70
N LYS A 5 5.09 9.83 7.63
CA LYS A 5 5.42 11.12 8.25
C LYS A 5 6.88 11.03 8.73
N LYS A 6 7.79 11.74 8.05
CA LYS A 6 9.20 11.83 8.47
C LYS A 6 9.20 12.32 9.92
N THR A 7 9.79 11.54 10.81
CA THR A 7 10.07 11.96 12.19
C THR A 7 10.88 13.25 12.13
N VAL A 8 10.44 14.27 12.86
CA VAL A 8 11.15 15.56 12.92
C VAL A 8 12.52 15.29 13.53
N LYS A 9 13.60 15.39 12.75
CA LYS A 9 14.97 15.31 13.28
C LYS A 9 15.18 16.49 14.22
N VAL A 10 15.59 16.21 15.44
CA VAL A 10 16.00 17.23 16.41
C VAL A 10 17.51 17.40 16.23
N GLU A 11 17.94 18.55 15.72
CA GLU A 11 19.36 18.86 15.48
C GLU A 11 19.87 19.82 16.54
N ALA A 12 21.12 19.65 16.98
CA ALA A 12 21.77 20.56 17.93
C ALA A 12 22.25 21.83 17.21
N VAL A 13 22.50 22.92 17.96
CA VAL A 13 23.08 24.15 17.40
C VAL A 13 24.50 23.87 16.88
N ILE A 14 24.74 24.12 15.60
CA ILE A 14 26.08 24.06 14.99
C ILE A 14 26.47 25.48 14.58
N LEU A 15 27.50 26.03 15.22
CA LEU A 15 28.09 27.32 14.87
C LEU A 15 29.54 27.09 14.43
N GLU A 16 30.03 27.95 13.54
CA GLU A 16 31.46 27.99 13.21
C GLU A 16 32.28 28.19 14.49
N LYS A 17 33.41 27.47 14.59
CA LYS A 17 34.25 27.41 15.79
C LYS A 17 34.64 28.81 16.28
N ASP A 18 34.97 29.72 15.36
CA ASP A 18 35.35 31.09 15.66
C ASP A 18 34.19 31.94 16.21
N LYS A 19 32.96 31.73 15.72
CA LYS A 19 31.75 32.41 16.23
C LYS A 19 31.37 31.86 17.61
N LEU A 20 31.48 30.54 17.79
CA LEU A 20 31.21 29.87 19.05
C LEU A 20 32.18 30.30 20.16
N ASP A 21 33.47 30.41 19.85
CA ASP A 21 34.49 30.80 20.82
C ASP A 21 34.38 32.29 21.21
N LYS A 22 34.02 33.17 20.26
CA LYS A 22 33.69 34.58 20.54
C LYS A 22 32.47 34.73 21.44
N LEU A 23 31.41 33.95 21.19
CA LEU A 23 30.20 33.96 22.03
C LEU A 23 30.50 33.47 23.44
N LYS A 24 31.25 32.36 23.58
CA LYS A 24 31.68 31.84 24.89
C LYS A 24 32.54 32.85 25.66
N ALA A 25 33.41 33.59 24.97
CA ALA A 25 34.21 34.65 25.57
C ALA A 25 33.32 35.83 26.05
N SER A 26 32.34 36.26 25.24
CA SER A 26 31.41 37.34 25.62
C SER A 26 30.52 36.98 26.82
N LEU A 27 30.14 35.70 26.95
CA LEU A 27 29.36 35.18 28.08
C LEU A 27 30.20 34.91 29.33
N ALA A 28 31.54 35.02 29.25
CA ALA A 28 32.48 34.80 30.34
C ALA A 28 32.99 36.10 30.98
N VAL A 29 32.61 37.26 30.45
CA VAL A 29 33.02 38.56 30.99
C VAL A 29 32.40 38.75 32.38
N GLY A 30 33.25 39.01 33.39
CA GLY A 30 32.80 39.29 34.74
C GLY A 30 32.16 40.67 34.84
N GLY A 31 30.84 40.71 35.06
CA GLY A 31 30.06 41.95 35.25
C GLY A 31 28.57 41.71 35.08
N GLY A 32 27.73 42.43 35.81
CA GLY A 32 26.27 42.25 35.84
C GLY A 32 25.75 41.55 37.08
N ASP A 33 24.45 41.66 37.31
CA ASP A 33 23.76 41.19 38.51
C ASP A 33 23.60 39.66 38.54
N GLU A 34 23.31 39.12 39.72
CA GLU A 34 23.28 37.67 39.97
C GLU A 34 22.33 36.93 38.99
N GLY A 35 21.17 37.53 38.66
CA GLY A 35 20.25 37.00 37.66
C GLY A 35 20.83 36.92 36.25
N THR A 36 21.59 37.94 35.82
CA THR A 36 22.23 38.01 34.49
C THR A 36 23.39 37.01 34.38
N ARG A 37 24.14 36.78 35.46
CA ARG A 37 25.20 35.75 35.51
C ARG A 37 24.63 34.33 35.42
N GLN A 38 23.52 34.07 36.09
CA GLN A 38 22.83 32.77 36.02
C GLN A 38 22.27 32.50 34.62
N LEU A 39 21.77 33.53 33.93
CA LEU A 39 21.36 33.45 32.53
C LEU A 39 22.55 33.15 31.60
N ALA A 40 23.65 33.90 31.74
CA ALA A 40 24.86 33.71 30.94
C ALA A 40 25.46 32.29 31.13
N GLN A 41 25.46 31.78 32.36
CA GLN A 41 25.92 30.42 32.65
C GLN A 41 25.00 29.36 32.04
N THR A 42 23.68 29.58 32.05
CA THR A 42 22.70 28.66 31.45
C THR A 42 22.86 28.59 29.92
N LEU A 43 23.08 29.73 29.26
CA LEU A 43 23.36 29.78 27.82
C LEU A 43 24.74 29.20 27.46
N ARG A 44 25.77 29.42 28.29
CA ARG A 44 27.09 28.81 28.09
C ARG A 44 27.04 27.29 28.20
N ASN A 45 26.25 26.76 29.14
CA ASN A 45 26.02 25.33 29.26
C ASN A 45 25.23 24.79 28.05
N CYS A 46 24.26 25.54 27.52
CA CYS A 46 23.52 25.17 26.31
C CYS A 46 24.45 25.02 25.09
N LEU A 47 25.35 25.98 24.88
CA LEU A 47 26.34 25.97 23.78
C LEU A 47 27.45 24.92 23.94
N ALA A 48 27.57 24.27 25.10
CA ALA A 48 28.56 23.22 25.36
C ALA A 48 28.00 21.80 25.13
N LEU A 49 26.68 21.63 25.08
CA LEU A 49 26.03 20.33 24.92
C LEU A 49 25.86 19.96 23.45
N THR A 50 25.96 18.66 23.17
CA THR A 50 25.69 18.07 21.84
C THR A 50 24.31 17.39 21.76
N ASP A 51 23.63 17.19 22.89
CA ASP A 51 22.28 16.61 22.96
C ASP A 51 21.21 17.69 22.72
N PRO A 52 20.45 17.63 21.62
CA PRO A 52 19.47 18.65 21.27
C PRO A 52 18.26 18.69 22.23
N VAL A 53 17.92 17.59 22.92
CA VAL A 53 16.81 17.57 23.89
C VAL A 53 17.18 18.37 25.14
N GLN A 54 18.43 18.23 25.60
CA GLN A 54 18.95 19.01 26.73
C GLN A 54 19.12 20.49 26.38
N GLN A 55 19.54 20.80 25.14
CA GLN A 55 19.58 22.20 24.67
C GLN A 55 18.20 22.86 24.75
N ILE A 56 17.12 22.16 24.36
CA ILE A 56 15.74 22.68 24.46
C ILE A 56 15.36 23.00 25.91
N GLN A 57 15.71 22.12 26.85
CA GLN A 57 15.42 22.35 28.28
C GLN A 57 16.18 23.57 28.82
N LEU A 58 17.44 23.75 28.43
CA LEU A 58 18.23 24.91 28.86
C LEU A 58 17.78 26.22 28.22
N VAL A 59 17.34 26.23 26.95
CA VAL A 59 16.75 27.42 26.32
C VAL A 59 15.44 27.80 26.98
N LYS A 60 14.58 26.83 27.32
CA LYS A 60 13.36 27.09 28.10
C LYS A 60 13.68 27.67 29.49
N LYS A 61 14.69 27.12 30.15
CA LYS A 61 15.18 27.64 31.45
C LYS A 61 15.70 29.07 31.33
N ALA A 62 16.47 29.37 30.28
CA ALA A 62 16.94 30.72 29.98
C ALA A 62 15.78 31.70 29.72
N GLY A 63 14.75 31.26 28.99
CA GLY A 63 13.49 32.03 28.82
C GLY A 63 12.82 32.35 30.15
N CYS A 64 12.66 31.35 31.04
CA CYS A 64 12.11 31.58 32.38
C CYS A 64 12.95 32.55 33.23
N GLN A 65 14.28 32.47 33.14
CA GLN A 65 15.20 33.38 33.83
C GLN A 65 15.09 34.82 33.32
N LEU A 66 14.90 35.00 32.00
CA LEU A 66 14.67 36.33 31.40
C LEU A 66 13.39 36.99 31.91
N VAL A 67 12.31 36.23 32.12
CA VAL A 67 11.05 36.75 32.66
C VAL A 67 11.18 37.23 34.11
N GLN A 68 12.11 36.63 34.87
CA GLN A 68 12.31 36.92 36.30
C GLN A 68 13.18 38.15 36.57
N LEU A 69 13.78 38.75 35.55
CA LEU A 69 14.61 39.95 35.67
C LEU A 69 13.74 41.20 35.94
N ARG A 70 14.09 41.96 36.98
CA ARG A 70 13.45 43.23 37.33
C ARG A 70 14.29 44.40 36.86
N GLU A 71 13.64 45.41 36.26
CA GLU A 71 14.29 46.62 35.72
C GLU A 71 15.07 47.40 36.80
N GLU A 72 14.59 47.40 38.05
CA GLU A 72 15.21 48.11 39.18
C GLU A 72 16.49 47.44 39.72
N GLU A 73 16.66 46.14 39.48
CA GLU A 73 17.75 45.31 40.03
C GLU A 73 18.80 44.92 38.98
N THR A 74 18.58 45.29 37.70
CA THR A 74 19.42 44.86 36.59
C THR A 74 20.12 46.03 35.90
N SER A 75 21.45 46.01 35.95
CA SER A 75 22.31 46.88 35.16
C SER A 75 22.22 46.47 33.67
N ASN A 76 21.89 47.43 32.80
CA ASN A 76 21.99 47.32 31.33
C ASN A 76 23.47 47.18 30.91
N GLY A 77 24.06 46.03 31.25
CA GLY A 77 25.48 45.73 31.05
C GLY A 77 25.74 44.90 29.78
N PRO A 78 27.00 44.85 29.32
CA PRO A 78 27.40 44.12 28.12
C PRO A 78 27.09 42.61 28.20
N LEU A 79 26.99 42.05 29.42
CA LEU A 79 26.65 40.65 29.64
C LEU A 79 25.18 40.34 29.28
N LEU A 80 24.24 41.24 29.59
CA LEU A 80 22.82 41.05 29.25
C LEU A 80 22.61 41.11 27.73
N GLN A 81 23.29 42.06 27.08
CA GLN A 81 23.32 42.17 25.62
C GLN A 81 23.91 40.91 24.97
N ALA A 82 24.98 40.34 25.53
CA ALA A 82 25.56 39.10 25.04
C ALA A 82 24.60 37.90 25.18
N CYS A 83 23.80 37.83 26.25
CA CYS A 83 22.77 36.81 26.44
C CYS A 83 21.64 36.92 25.39
N LEU A 84 21.14 38.13 25.15
CA LEU A 84 20.10 38.37 24.13
C LEU A 84 20.62 38.10 22.71
N ASN A 85 21.85 38.52 22.41
CA ASN A 85 22.51 38.23 21.13
C ASN A 85 22.69 36.72 20.92
N THR A 86 23.07 35.99 21.97
CA THR A 86 23.20 34.52 21.92
C THR A 86 21.88 33.84 21.59
N LEU A 87 20.76 34.26 22.19
CA LEU A 87 19.44 33.71 21.89
C LEU A 87 18.96 34.06 20.48
N ALA A 88 19.20 35.29 20.02
CA ALA A 88 18.93 35.71 18.65
C ALA A 88 19.72 34.87 17.62
N LEU A 89 20.99 34.60 17.91
CA LEU A 89 21.88 33.83 17.04
C LEU A 89 21.56 32.32 17.03
N ILE A 90 21.12 31.75 18.17
CA ILE A 90 20.56 30.39 18.21
C ILE A 90 19.29 30.31 17.34
N TYR A 91 18.46 31.35 17.35
CA TYR A 91 17.23 31.37 16.54
C TYR A 91 17.53 31.48 15.04
N THR A 92 18.45 32.34 14.61
CA THR A 92 18.77 32.56 13.19
C THR A 92 19.60 31.45 12.55
N SER A 93 20.30 30.63 13.33
CA SER A 93 21.17 29.55 12.82
C SER A 93 20.48 28.19 12.64
N LEU A 94 19.26 28.00 13.13
CA LEU A 94 18.55 26.72 13.12
C LEU A 94 17.47 26.65 12.05
N GLN A 95 17.25 25.48 11.44
CA GLN A 95 16.15 25.26 10.49
C GLN A 95 14.76 25.46 11.12
N ALA A 96 13.78 25.98 10.36
CA ALA A 96 12.43 26.27 10.82
C ALA A 96 11.70 25.07 11.47
N LYS A 97 11.98 23.84 11.00
CA LYS A 97 11.34 22.61 11.52
C LYS A 97 11.95 22.14 12.85
N ASN A 98 13.09 22.68 13.28
CA ASN A 98 13.80 22.27 14.48
C ASN A 98 13.04 22.70 15.77
N PRO A 99 12.71 21.77 16.68
CA PRO A 99 12.07 22.11 17.97
C PRO A 99 12.85 23.11 18.83
N LEU A 100 14.19 23.15 18.71
CA LEU A 100 15.03 24.09 19.45
C LEU A 100 14.81 25.54 18.99
N ARG A 101 14.62 25.77 17.69
CA ARG A 101 14.27 27.10 17.15
C ARG A 101 12.94 27.60 17.72
N ARG A 102 11.95 26.72 17.84
CA ARG A 102 10.65 27.05 18.47
C ARG A 102 10.78 27.38 19.96
N ALA A 103 11.66 26.68 20.68
CA ALA A 103 11.96 27.01 22.07
C ALA A 103 12.63 28.39 22.19
N SER A 104 13.56 28.72 21.29
CA SER A 104 14.21 30.05 21.26
C SER A 104 13.22 31.16 20.89
N ALA A 105 12.33 30.94 19.91
CA ALA A 105 11.27 31.89 19.57
C ALA A 105 10.34 32.16 20.76
N SER A 106 9.95 31.10 21.49
CA SER A 106 9.15 31.21 22.71
C SER A 106 9.88 32.03 23.79
N ALA A 107 11.17 31.76 24.02
CA ALA A 107 11.98 32.50 25.00
C ALA A 107 12.12 33.99 24.64
N LEU A 108 12.35 34.31 23.36
CA LEU A 108 12.43 35.68 22.85
C LEU A 108 11.07 36.40 22.92
N SER A 109 9.96 35.69 22.66
CA SER A 109 8.61 36.25 22.75
C SER A 109 8.15 36.56 24.17
N SER A 110 8.72 35.89 25.18
CA SER A 110 8.40 36.08 26.59
C SER A 110 9.22 37.19 27.28
N VAL A 111 10.07 37.92 26.55
CA VAL A 111 10.95 38.94 27.13
C VAL A 111 10.12 40.12 27.71
N PRO A 112 10.46 40.63 28.92
CA PRO A 112 9.80 41.78 29.52
C PRO A 112 9.76 43.02 28.60
N ASN A 113 8.71 43.84 28.71
CA ASN A 113 8.50 45.01 27.83
C ASN A 113 9.71 45.96 27.77
N TRP A 114 10.41 46.17 28.88
CA TRP A 114 11.59 47.04 28.97
C TRP A 114 12.83 46.49 28.23
N LEU A 115 12.89 45.19 27.92
CA LEU A 115 13.97 44.53 27.16
C LEU A 115 13.63 44.25 25.70
N GLN A 116 12.39 44.51 25.27
CA GLN A 116 11.94 44.22 23.91
C GLN A 116 12.73 45.02 22.86
N GLU A 117 13.10 46.27 23.15
CA GLU A 117 13.85 47.12 22.23
C GLU A 117 15.29 46.61 22.02
N GLN A 118 16.00 46.23 23.08
CA GLN A 118 17.34 45.64 22.98
C GLN A 118 17.32 44.28 22.27
N THR A 119 16.28 43.47 22.53
CA THR A 119 16.08 42.15 21.88
C THR A 119 15.80 42.32 20.38
N PHE A 120 14.99 43.32 20.01
CA PHE A 120 14.73 43.70 18.63
C PHE A 120 16.01 44.13 17.90
N VAL A 121 16.86 44.95 18.52
CA VAL A 121 18.14 45.37 17.94
C VAL A 121 19.06 44.15 17.72
N CYS A 122 19.20 43.27 18.70
CA CYS A 122 19.98 42.03 18.56
C CYS A 122 19.46 41.13 17.43
N LEU A 123 18.15 40.94 17.35
CA LEU A 123 17.52 40.11 16.33
C LEU A 123 17.71 40.72 14.93
N SER A 124 17.52 42.04 14.79
CA SER A 124 17.71 42.76 13.53
C SER A 124 19.16 42.71 13.04
N VAL A 125 20.14 42.90 13.94
CA VAL A 125 21.57 42.78 13.59
C VAL A 125 21.92 41.36 13.14
N CYS A 126 21.51 40.34 13.89
CA CYS A 126 21.73 38.93 13.51
C CYS A 126 21.08 38.59 12.16
N MET A 127 19.90 39.14 11.86
CA MET A 127 19.24 38.93 10.58
C MET A 127 19.93 39.67 9.44
N SER A 128 20.36 40.93 9.62
CA SER A 128 21.11 41.68 8.63
C SER A 128 22.48 41.06 8.34
N ASP A 129 23.17 40.53 9.36
CA ASP A 129 24.40 39.75 9.21
C ASP A 129 24.17 38.47 8.37
N CYS A 130 23.05 37.77 8.60
CA CYS A 130 22.67 36.61 7.78
C CYS A 130 22.33 36.97 6.33
N LEU A 131 21.74 38.15 6.08
CA LEU A 131 21.41 38.63 4.72
C LEU A 131 22.65 39.13 3.97
N SER A 132 23.63 39.72 4.68
CA SER A 132 24.84 40.33 4.10
C SER A 132 26.01 39.35 3.91
N SER A 133 26.14 38.32 4.77
CA SER A 133 27.24 37.34 4.71
C SER A 133 27.16 36.35 3.53
N LEU A 134 26.10 36.41 2.73
CA LEU A 134 25.84 35.52 1.60
C LEU A 134 26.57 35.95 0.32
N GLY A 135 27.89 35.78 0.34
CA GLY A 135 28.71 35.73 -0.87
C GLY A 135 28.86 34.28 -1.34
N SER A 136 28.16 33.89 -2.42
CA SER A 136 28.32 32.65 -3.23
C SER A 136 27.77 31.30 -2.75
N ASP A 137 27.40 31.11 -1.47
CA ASP A 137 26.84 29.82 -0.99
C ASP A 137 25.33 29.65 -1.28
N GLN A 138 24.98 29.24 -2.50
CA GLN A 138 23.61 29.04 -2.99
C GLN A 138 22.80 28.00 -2.18
N THR A 139 23.46 27.09 -1.47
CA THR A 139 22.83 26.05 -0.63
C THR A 139 22.17 26.62 0.64
N SER A 140 22.52 27.85 1.02
CA SER A 140 22.02 28.52 2.24
C SER A 140 20.71 29.31 2.03
N TYR A 141 20.32 29.58 0.79
CA TYR A 141 19.14 30.39 0.45
C TYR A 141 17.83 29.83 1.03
N PRO A 142 17.53 28.50 0.92
CA PRO A 142 16.28 27.95 1.45
C PRO A 142 16.15 28.14 2.96
N HIS A 143 17.27 28.05 3.69
CA HIS A 143 17.30 28.22 5.15
C HIS A 143 16.92 29.65 5.57
N LEU A 144 17.37 30.66 4.83
CA LEU A 144 17.06 32.06 5.09
C LEU A 144 15.62 32.40 4.71
N ILE A 145 15.13 31.88 3.59
CA ILE A 145 13.71 32.03 3.18
C ILE A 145 12.77 31.44 4.25
N ASP A 146 13.08 30.23 4.74
CA ASP A 146 12.37 29.61 5.86
C ASP A 146 12.49 30.45 7.15
N SER A 147 13.61 31.15 7.32
CA SER A 147 13.83 32.01 8.48
C SER A 147 12.99 33.28 8.44
N ILE A 148 12.92 33.94 7.29
CA ILE A 148 12.07 35.11 7.06
C ILE A 148 10.60 34.75 7.29
N THR A 149 10.13 33.64 6.72
CA THR A 149 8.74 33.18 6.90
C THR A 149 8.43 32.87 8.36
N SER A 150 9.34 32.22 9.09
CA SER A 150 9.15 31.95 10.51
C SER A 150 9.17 33.19 11.41
N CYS A 151 9.79 34.30 10.98
CA CYS A 151 9.73 35.57 11.71
C CYS A 151 8.34 36.23 11.59
N LEU A 152 7.65 35.98 10.48
CA LEU A 152 6.31 36.50 10.20
C LEU A 152 5.18 35.58 10.69
N ASP A 153 5.52 34.37 11.18
CA ASP A 153 4.56 33.41 11.70
C ASP A 153 4.42 33.54 13.22
N SER A 154 3.43 34.32 13.65
CA SER A 154 3.01 34.42 15.06
C SER A 154 4.13 34.86 16.03
N PHE A 155 5.11 35.65 15.55
CA PHE A 155 6.24 36.15 16.34
C PHE A 155 6.40 37.69 16.21
N PRO A 156 5.81 38.50 17.11
CA PRO A 156 5.73 39.96 16.95
C PRO A 156 7.08 40.69 16.88
N LEU A 157 8.10 40.24 17.63
CA LEU A 157 9.45 40.82 17.58
C LEU A 157 10.16 40.48 16.25
N GLY A 158 9.89 39.30 15.71
CA GLY A 158 10.35 38.89 14.38
C GLY A 158 9.71 39.74 13.28
N GLU A 159 8.40 39.96 13.36
CA GLU A 159 7.66 40.81 12.42
C GLU A 159 8.21 42.25 12.41
N ARG A 160 8.43 42.84 13.60
CA ARG A 160 9.08 44.16 13.72
C ARG A 160 10.48 44.18 13.11
N SER A 161 11.27 43.12 13.28
CA SER A 161 12.63 43.00 12.70
C SER A 161 12.62 42.87 11.18
N ILE A 162 11.61 42.21 10.60
CA ILE A 162 11.42 42.18 9.14
C ILE A 162 10.98 43.56 8.62
N HIS A 163 10.11 44.27 9.35
CA HIS A 163 9.69 45.62 8.96
C HIS A 163 10.85 46.62 8.95
N SER A 164 11.77 46.56 9.92
CA SER A 164 12.96 47.42 9.94
C SER A 164 13.96 47.12 8.81
N LEU A 165 14.06 45.85 8.40
CA LEU A 165 14.95 45.38 7.34
C LEU A 165 14.24 45.18 5.98
N LEU A 166 13.06 45.77 5.78
CA LEU A 166 12.19 45.48 4.63
C LEU A 166 12.90 45.63 3.27
N SER A 167 13.74 46.67 3.12
CA SER A 167 14.50 46.88 1.88
C SER A 167 15.55 45.79 1.62
N GLU A 168 16.24 45.33 2.67
CA GLU A 168 17.25 44.27 2.56
C GLU A 168 16.59 42.91 2.26
N VAL A 169 15.48 42.62 2.93
CA VAL A 169 14.72 41.38 2.75
C VAL A 169 14.14 41.28 1.33
N LEU A 170 13.52 42.34 0.80
CA LEU A 170 12.98 42.32 -0.56
C LEU A 170 14.07 42.22 -1.63
N LYS A 171 15.22 42.88 -1.45
CA LYS A 171 16.37 42.74 -2.35
C LYS A 171 16.95 41.32 -2.34
N PHE A 172 17.04 40.70 -1.17
CA PHE A 172 17.46 39.30 -1.05
C PHE A 172 16.49 38.35 -1.75
N LEU A 173 15.18 38.51 -1.55
CA LEU A 173 14.18 37.65 -2.20
C LEU A 173 14.18 37.80 -3.72
N HIS A 174 14.36 39.04 -4.23
CA HIS A 174 14.56 39.28 -5.66
C HIS A 174 15.79 38.55 -6.18
N LYS A 175 16.94 38.70 -5.52
CA LYS A 175 18.19 38.02 -5.89
C LYS A 175 18.00 36.51 -5.92
N ALA A 176 17.44 35.92 -4.86
CA ALA A 176 17.22 34.49 -4.74
C ALA A 176 16.31 33.95 -5.86
N LEU A 177 15.20 34.62 -6.17
CA LEU A 177 14.30 34.24 -7.26
C LEU A 177 14.96 34.35 -8.63
N SER A 178 15.70 35.44 -8.88
CA SER A 178 16.40 35.64 -10.17
C SER A 178 17.46 34.56 -10.43
N GLU A 179 18.22 34.15 -9.41
CA GLU A 179 19.19 33.07 -9.52
C GLU A 179 18.51 31.71 -9.73
N TYR A 180 17.39 31.44 -9.03
CA TYR A 180 16.62 30.21 -9.25
C TYR A 180 16.05 30.12 -10.67
N LEU A 181 15.57 31.23 -11.24
CA LEU A 181 15.10 31.28 -12.63
C LEU A 181 16.23 30.93 -13.61
N GLN A 182 17.43 31.51 -13.42
CA GLN A 182 18.59 31.20 -14.25
C GLN A 182 19.01 29.72 -14.16
N MET A 183 18.99 29.14 -12.95
CA MET A 183 19.34 27.74 -12.74
C MET A 183 18.36 26.76 -13.41
N ASN A 184 17.09 27.13 -13.57
CA ASN A 184 16.10 26.26 -14.20
C ASN A 184 16.50 25.87 -15.63
N SER A 185 16.94 26.87 -16.42
CA SER A 185 17.39 26.68 -17.80
C SER A 185 18.58 25.71 -17.93
N GLY A 186 19.46 25.66 -16.92
CA GLY A 186 20.64 24.79 -16.91
C GLY A 186 20.40 23.36 -16.41
N LEU A 187 19.23 23.08 -15.82
CA LEU A 187 18.89 21.77 -15.22
C LEU A 187 17.94 20.93 -16.09
N ALA A 188 17.67 21.36 -17.33
CA ALA A 188 16.85 20.63 -18.30
C ALA A 188 17.30 19.16 -18.45
N GLY A 189 16.39 18.21 -18.20
CA GLY A 189 16.65 16.76 -18.29
C GLY A 189 17.03 16.08 -16.95
N CYS A 190 17.34 16.85 -15.90
CA CYS A 190 17.64 16.32 -14.56
C CYS A 190 16.43 16.45 -13.61
N HIS A 191 15.40 15.61 -13.81
CA HIS A 191 14.10 15.71 -13.13
C HIS A 191 14.15 15.80 -11.59
N VAL A 192 15.12 15.15 -10.93
CA VAL A 192 15.25 15.19 -9.46
C VAL A 192 15.70 16.57 -8.95
N LEU A 193 16.68 17.18 -9.63
CA LEU A 193 17.20 18.49 -9.26
C LEU A 193 16.22 19.61 -9.64
N GLN A 194 15.55 19.49 -10.79
CA GLN A 194 14.47 20.40 -11.17
C GLN A 194 13.33 20.37 -10.15
N ALA A 195 12.90 19.19 -9.68
CA ALA A 195 11.86 19.11 -8.65
C ALA A 195 12.25 19.79 -7.33
N GLN A 196 13.53 19.74 -6.94
CA GLN A 196 14.04 20.44 -5.76
C GLN A 196 14.06 21.96 -5.98
N LEU A 197 14.51 22.43 -7.15
CA LEU A 197 14.49 23.84 -7.51
C LEU A 197 13.06 24.40 -7.51
N MET A 198 12.09 23.66 -8.05
CA MET A 198 10.67 24.05 -8.05
C MET A 198 10.11 24.21 -6.62
N HIS A 199 10.57 23.38 -5.68
CA HIS A 199 10.21 23.51 -4.27
C HIS A 199 10.80 24.79 -3.66
N TRP A 200 12.06 25.12 -3.97
CA TRP A 200 12.71 26.35 -3.50
C TRP A 200 12.07 27.61 -4.11
N CYS A 201 11.73 27.58 -5.39
CA CYS A 201 10.98 28.65 -6.05
C CYS A 201 9.63 28.88 -5.37
N LEU A 202 8.87 27.81 -5.10
CA LEU A 202 7.59 27.90 -4.41
C LEU A 202 7.73 28.53 -3.01
N ALA A 203 8.77 28.15 -2.26
CA ALA A 203 9.04 28.70 -0.94
C ALA A 203 9.39 30.20 -1.02
N ALA A 204 10.23 30.59 -1.98
CA ALA A 204 10.63 31.97 -2.21
C ALA A 204 9.43 32.87 -2.59
N VAL A 205 8.60 32.43 -3.54
CA VAL A 205 7.39 33.17 -3.94
C VAL A 205 6.43 33.33 -2.74
N LYS A 206 6.19 32.28 -1.97
CA LYS A 206 5.34 32.36 -0.77
C LYS A 206 5.91 33.30 0.30
N ALA A 207 7.23 33.26 0.52
CA ALA A 207 7.89 34.15 1.47
C ALA A 207 7.73 35.61 1.05
N SER A 208 7.96 35.93 -0.23
CA SER A 208 7.76 37.28 -0.75
C SER A 208 6.32 37.76 -0.65
N MET A 209 5.32 36.91 -0.95
CA MET A 209 3.91 37.25 -0.73
C MET A 209 3.61 37.55 0.73
N LEU A 210 4.09 36.71 1.66
CA LEU A 210 3.84 36.87 3.09
C LEU A 210 4.46 38.17 3.63
N VAL A 211 5.69 38.50 3.19
CA VAL A 211 6.36 39.76 3.53
C VAL A 211 5.50 40.95 3.08
N VAL A 212 5.02 40.95 1.83
CA VAL A 212 4.18 42.04 1.29
C VAL A 212 2.83 42.13 2.01
N GLN A 213 2.16 41.00 2.27
CA GLN A 213 0.88 40.98 3.02
C GLN A 213 1.03 41.59 4.42
N ARG A 214 2.13 41.30 5.12
CA ARG A 214 2.38 41.78 6.50
C ARG A 214 2.97 43.19 6.55
N SER A 215 3.36 43.78 5.43
CA SER A 215 3.96 45.13 5.37
C SER A 215 3.20 46.08 4.45
N GLN A 216 1.94 45.76 4.11
CA GLN A 216 1.15 46.51 3.13
C GLN A 216 1.03 48.01 3.44
N GLU A 217 0.81 48.39 4.71
CA GLU A 217 0.72 49.79 5.12
C GLU A 217 2.06 50.54 4.94
N LEU A 218 3.17 49.89 5.30
CA LEU A 218 4.51 50.46 5.15
C LEU A 218 4.90 50.63 3.68
N ILE A 219 4.56 49.65 2.84
CA ILE A 219 4.78 49.69 1.39
C ILE A 219 3.95 50.81 0.76
N SER A 220 2.66 50.91 1.11
CA SER A 220 1.76 51.94 0.60
C SER A 220 2.24 53.35 0.99
N MET A 221 2.60 53.56 2.27
CA MET A 221 3.16 54.85 2.74
C MET A 221 4.48 55.20 2.05
N ALA A 222 5.38 54.22 1.86
CA ALA A 222 6.68 54.45 1.21
C ALA A 222 6.55 54.78 -0.28
N LEU A 223 5.56 54.21 -0.96
CA LEU A 223 5.26 54.51 -2.37
C LEU A 223 4.57 55.87 -2.54
N GLN A 224 3.73 56.28 -1.58
CA GLN A 224 3.08 57.59 -1.58
C GLN A 224 4.02 58.75 -1.19
N ALA A 225 5.04 58.48 -0.35
CA ALA A 225 5.91 59.53 0.21
C ALA A 225 7.07 59.99 -0.71
N ALA A 226 7.36 59.31 -1.82
CA ALA A 226 8.59 59.55 -2.59
C ALA A 226 8.34 59.79 -4.09
N HIS A 227 8.38 61.05 -4.51
CA HIS A 227 8.37 61.42 -5.94
C HIS A 227 9.73 61.32 -6.65
N LEU A 228 10.83 60.91 -6.02
CA LEU A 228 12.10 60.78 -6.78
C LEU A 228 13.09 59.65 -6.40
N HIS A 229 13.09 59.04 -5.20
CA HIS A 229 14.00 57.90 -4.92
C HIS A 229 13.44 56.95 -3.85
N CYS A 230 12.49 56.09 -4.23
CA CYS A 230 12.06 54.98 -3.37
C CYS A 230 13.04 53.80 -3.52
N THR A 231 13.77 53.46 -2.46
CA THR A 231 14.72 52.32 -2.44
C THR A 231 14.05 50.95 -2.56
N LEU A 232 12.72 50.89 -2.38
CA LEU A 232 11.91 49.67 -2.50
C LEU A 232 11.43 49.41 -3.92
N GLN A 233 11.24 50.45 -4.74
CA GLN A 233 10.68 50.34 -6.09
C GLN A 233 11.47 49.36 -6.98
N PRO A 234 12.82 49.39 -7.06
CA PRO A 234 13.57 48.43 -7.89
C PRO A 234 13.46 46.97 -7.43
N ALA A 235 13.28 46.75 -6.13
CA ALA A 235 13.11 45.40 -5.60
C ALA A 235 11.70 44.85 -5.89
N LEU A 236 10.67 45.71 -5.80
CA LEU A 236 9.30 45.35 -6.14
C LEU A 236 9.12 45.11 -7.65
N SER A 237 9.72 45.94 -8.51
CA SER A 237 9.71 45.74 -9.96
C SER A 237 10.43 44.44 -10.34
N GLY A 238 11.64 44.20 -9.80
CA GLY A 238 12.39 42.96 -10.07
C GLY A 238 11.68 41.70 -9.58
N LEU A 239 10.95 41.75 -8.46
CA LEU A 239 10.10 40.64 -8.01
C LEU A 239 8.92 40.39 -8.96
N LEU A 240 8.27 41.45 -9.44
CA LEU A 240 7.19 41.35 -10.42
C LEU A 240 7.69 40.77 -11.75
N ASP A 241 8.85 41.21 -12.24
CA ASP A 241 9.50 40.65 -13.43
C ASP A 241 9.78 39.14 -13.25
N CYS A 242 10.21 38.72 -12.06
CA CYS A 242 10.39 37.29 -11.75
C CYS A 242 9.05 36.53 -11.81
N TYR A 243 7.96 37.10 -11.29
CA TYR A 243 6.64 36.44 -11.32
C TYR A 243 6.07 36.36 -12.74
N THR A 244 6.27 37.40 -13.56
CA THR A 244 5.80 37.41 -14.94
C THR A 244 6.57 36.38 -15.78
N HIS A 245 7.88 36.24 -15.57
CA HIS A 245 8.67 35.14 -16.15
C HIS A 245 8.16 33.77 -15.70
N ILE A 246 7.92 33.56 -14.39
CA ILE A 246 7.39 32.28 -13.88
C ILE A 246 6.02 31.95 -14.50
N LEU A 247 5.15 32.95 -14.69
CA LEU A 247 3.81 32.76 -15.25
C LEU A 247 3.83 32.43 -16.75
N THR A 248 4.78 33.01 -17.50
CA THR A 248 4.88 32.85 -18.95
C THR A 248 5.72 31.64 -19.37
N ASP A 249 6.52 31.08 -18.46
CA ASP A 249 7.33 29.89 -18.70
C ASP A 249 6.56 28.60 -18.34
N GLU A 250 6.24 27.79 -19.36
CA GLU A 250 5.52 26.51 -19.21
C GLU A 250 6.35 25.39 -18.55
N GLU A 251 7.67 25.55 -18.38
CA GLU A 251 8.52 24.57 -17.68
C GLU A 251 8.31 24.57 -16.15
N PHE A 252 7.69 25.62 -15.61
CA PHE A 252 7.41 25.72 -14.18
C PHE A 252 6.22 24.86 -13.75
N VAL A 253 6.33 24.25 -12.57
CA VAL A 253 5.22 23.48 -11.99
C VAL A 253 4.04 24.41 -11.68
N GLN A 254 2.83 23.98 -12.03
CA GLN A 254 1.56 24.72 -11.86
C GLN A 254 1.36 25.31 -10.45
N SER A 255 1.87 24.68 -9.39
CA SER A 255 1.79 25.24 -8.04
C SER A 255 2.61 26.52 -7.86
N VAL A 256 3.76 26.62 -8.53
CA VAL A 256 4.62 27.82 -8.53
C VAL A 256 3.94 28.91 -9.37
N GLN A 257 3.50 28.59 -10.58
CA GLN A 257 2.77 29.49 -11.47
C GLN A 257 1.49 30.04 -10.81
N SER A 258 0.68 29.17 -10.22
CA SER A 258 -0.50 29.58 -9.45
C SER A 258 -0.17 30.51 -8.28
N THR A 259 0.96 30.31 -7.61
CA THR A 259 1.37 31.16 -6.49
C THR A 259 1.92 32.51 -7.00
N ALA A 260 2.63 32.50 -8.12
CA ALA A 260 3.05 33.72 -8.81
C ALA A 260 1.83 34.55 -9.28
N GLY A 261 0.77 33.90 -9.79
CA GLY A 261 -0.49 34.58 -10.13
C GLY A 261 -1.14 35.28 -8.94
N MET A 262 -1.15 34.63 -7.76
CA MET A 262 -1.58 35.29 -6.52
C MET A 262 -0.63 36.44 -6.13
N ALA A 263 0.68 36.29 -6.29
CA ALA A 263 1.65 37.32 -5.98
C ALA A 263 1.46 38.59 -6.84
N VAL A 264 1.23 38.45 -8.15
CA VAL A 264 1.00 39.58 -9.07
C VAL A 264 -0.22 40.40 -8.63
N VAL A 265 -1.34 39.75 -8.32
CA VAL A 265 -2.57 40.44 -7.87
C VAL A 265 -2.36 41.11 -6.51
N LEU A 266 -1.71 40.42 -5.57
CA LEU A 266 -1.39 40.98 -4.26
C LEU A 266 -0.52 42.25 -4.38
N PHE A 267 0.55 42.20 -5.19
CA PHE A 267 1.44 43.34 -5.38
C PHE A 267 0.72 44.51 -6.08
N THR A 268 -0.11 44.21 -7.09
CA THR A 268 -0.97 45.21 -7.74
C THR A 268 -1.88 45.90 -6.73
N ARG A 269 -2.50 45.12 -5.82
CA ARG A 269 -3.32 45.63 -4.71
C ARG A 269 -2.52 46.49 -3.74
N SER A 270 -1.30 46.07 -3.39
CA SER A 270 -0.43 46.82 -2.48
C SER A 270 0.06 48.15 -3.05
N VAL A 271 0.13 48.29 -4.37
CA VAL A 271 0.60 49.51 -5.06
C VAL A 271 -0.51 50.53 -5.29
N ILE A 272 -1.69 50.09 -5.75
CA ILE A 272 -2.78 51.00 -6.18
C ILE A 272 -3.66 51.44 -5.01
N GLY A 273 -3.78 50.62 -3.95
CA GLY A 273 -4.52 50.96 -2.73
C GLY A 273 -6.05 51.01 -2.86
N CYS A 274 -6.60 51.44 -4.00
CA CYS A 274 -8.05 51.41 -4.30
C CYS A 274 -8.46 50.08 -4.93
N GLU A 275 -9.33 49.33 -4.26
CA GLU A 275 -9.73 47.99 -4.70
C GLU A 275 -10.59 47.94 -5.99
N ASP A 276 -11.32 49.02 -6.35
CA ASP A 276 -12.07 49.08 -7.63
C ASP A 276 -11.11 49.31 -8.82
N GLU A 277 -10.13 50.21 -8.66
CA GLU A 277 -9.08 50.43 -9.67
C GLU A 277 -8.18 49.19 -9.86
N VAL A 278 -7.90 48.46 -8.77
CA VAL A 278 -7.21 47.15 -8.83
C VAL A 278 -8.02 46.16 -9.66
N ALA A 279 -9.35 46.15 -9.53
CA ALA A 279 -10.21 45.27 -10.33
C ALA A 279 -10.14 45.61 -11.82
N SER A 280 -10.08 46.90 -12.18
CA SER A 280 -9.86 47.34 -13.57
C SER A 280 -8.52 46.88 -14.14
N VAL A 281 -7.44 47.05 -13.37
CA VAL A 281 -6.10 46.64 -13.80
C VAL A 281 -6.00 45.12 -13.95
N VAL A 282 -6.59 44.36 -13.02
CA VAL A 282 -6.64 42.89 -13.09
C VAL A 282 -7.52 42.43 -14.27
N ALA A 283 -8.63 43.13 -14.57
CA ALA A 283 -9.44 42.83 -15.75
C ALA A 283 -8.66 43.04 -17.06
N GLY A 284 -7.87 44.11 -17.17
CA GLY A 284 -6.95 44.34 -18.30
C GLY A 284 -5.90 43.24 -18.43
N LEU A 285 -5.30 42.81 -17.31
CA LEU A 285 -4.39 41.66 -17.29
C LEU A 285 -5.07 40.35 -17.70
N LEU A 286 -6.33 40.11 -17.36
CA LEU A 286 -7.06 38.91 -17.80
C LEU A 286 -7.42 38.94 -19.29
N GLN A 287 -7.73 40.11 -19.84
CA GLN A 287 -8.07 40.28 -21.26
C GLN A 287 -6.84 40.40 -22.17
N GLY A 288 -5.63 40.56 -21.60
CA GLY A 288 -4.42 40.82 -22.39
C GLY A 288 -4.49 42.17 -23.09
N SER A 289 -5.08 43.18 -22.43
CA SER A 289 -5.30 44.51 -22.99
C SER A 289 -4.84 45.56 -21.99
N GLU A 290 -4.13 46.58 -22.48
CA GLU A 290 -3.75 47.75 -21.69
C GLU A 290 -4.94 48.70 -21.42
N GLN A 291 -6.09 48.46 -22.07
CA GLN A 291 -7.30 49.26 -21.89
C GLN A 291 -7.80 49.16 -20.44
N GLY A 292 -7.98 50.30 -19.76
CA GLY A 292 -8.44 50.36 -18.37
C GLY A 292 -7.34 50.40 -17.31
N THR A 293 -6.06 50.47 -17.71
CA THR A 293 -4.91 50.52 -16.78
C THR A 293 -4.43 51.94 -16.43
N GLU A 294 -5.19 53.00 -16.73
CA GLU A 294 -4.73 54.39 -16.58
C GLU A 294 -4.33 54.78 -15.14
N CYS A 295 -4.91 54.12 -14.13
CA CYS A 295 -4.58 54.34 -12.71
C CYS A 295 -3.29 53.64 -12.24
N ALA A 296 -2.70 52.74 -13.04
CA ALA A 296 -1.49 52.00 -12.67
C ALA A 296 -0.20 52.81 -12.95
N PRO A 297 0.78 52.84 -12.02
CA PRO A 297 2.09 53.46 -12.26
C PRO A 297 2.83 52.85 -13.46
N MET A 298 3.58 53.66 -14.21
CA MET A 298 4.30 53.20 -15.41
C MET A 298 5.22 52.01 -15.16
N TRP A 299 5.97 52.01 -14.05
CA TRP A 299 6.85 50.90 -13.69
C TRP A 299 6.11 49.57 -13.43
N LEU A 300 4.86 49.63 -12.96
CA LEU A 300 4.02 48.44 -12.76
C LEU A 300 3.59 47.85 -14.11
N LYS A 301 3.26 48.73 -15.08
CA LYS A 301 2.93 48.31 -16.45
C LYS A 301 4.13 47.68 -17.15
N GLU A 302 5.30 48.30 -17.02
CA GLU A 302 6.56 47.79 -17.59
C GLU A 302 6.91 46.40 -17.04
N SER A 303 6.83 46.20 -15.72
CA SER A 303 7.08 44.88 -15.12
C SER A 303 6.05 43.81 -15.49
N CYS A 304 4.82 44.23 -15.79
CA CYS A 304 3.74 43.34 -16.26
C CYS A 304 3.62 43.24 -17.78
N ALA A 305 4.52 43.83 -18.57
CA ALA A 305 4.40 43.91 -20.04
C ALA A 305 4.22 42.53 -20.70
N GLY A 306 4.97 41.52 -20.25
CA GLY A 306 4.84 40.14 -20.75
C GLY A 306 3.48 39.48 -20.48
N LEU A 307 2.67 40.03 -19.57
CA LEU A 307 1.32 39.55 -19.30
C LEU A 307 0.25 40.21 -20.19
N TYR A 308 0.55 41.37 -20.80
CA TYR A 308 -0.35 42.05 -21.74
C TYR A 308 -0.17 41.55 -23.18
N ASP A 309 0.84 40.73 -23.45
CA ASP A 309 1.08 40.19 -24.79
C ASP A 309 -0.03 39.20 -25.21
N SER A 310 -0.53 39.39 -26.44
CA SER A 310 -1.46 38.49 -27.12
C SER A 310 -0.91 37.08 -27.34
N GLY A 311 0.42 36.90 -27.35
CA GLY A 311 1.12 35.62 -27.53
C GLY A 311 1.35 34.79 -26.26
N ARG A 312 0.81 35.19 -25.11
CA ARG A 312 1.05 34.53 -23.81
C ARG A 312 0.41 33.13 -23.70
N PRO A 313 0.96 32.22 -22.87
CA PRO A 313 0.34 30.93 -22.60
C PRO A 313 -1.07 31.05 -22.04
N ALA A 314 -1.97 30.16 -22.48
CA ALA A 314 -3.37 30.12 -22.02
C ALA A 314 -3.50 29.92 -20.49
N GLY A 315 -2.52 29.24 -19.87
CA GLY A 315 -2.45 29.03 -18.42
C GLY A 315 -2.30 30.32 -17.61
N VAL A 316 -1.76 31.40 -18.18
CA VAL A 316 -1.58 32.69 -17.48
C VAL A 316 -2.91 33.23 -16.97
N SER A 317 -3.94 33.24 -17.82
CA SER A 317 -5.28 33.71 -17.45
C SER A 317 -5.89 32.87 -16.32
N LEU A 318 -5.67 31.55 -16.31
CA LEU A 318 -6.12 30.67 -15.23
C LEU A 318 -5.50 31.04 -13.87
N TYR A 319 -4.20 31.25 -13.84
CA TYR A 319 -3.49 31.57 -12.59
C TYR A 319 -3.78 33.00 -12.10
N LEU A 320 -3.99 33.94 -13.01
CA LEU A 320 -4.45 35.30 -12.68
C LEU A 320 -5.90 35.29 -12.15
N CYS A 321 -6.80 34.49 -12.73
CA CYS A 321 -8.15 34.28 -12.18
C CYS A 321 -8.12 33.74 -10.76
N HIS A 322 -7.25 32.75 -10.48
CA HIS A 322 -7.03 32.26 -9.13
C HIS A 322 -6.50 33.37 -8.20
N GLY A 323 -5.54 34.16 -8.67
CA GLY A 323 -5.01 35.31 -7.94
C GLY A 323 -6.07 36.34 -7.58
N ALA A 324 -6.91 36.71 -8.54
CA ALA A 324 -8.00 37.67 -8.37
C ALA A 324 -8.99 37.22 -7.28
N LEU A 325 -9.42 35.97 -7.35
CA LEU A 325 -10.38 35.42 -6.38
C LEU A 325 -9.78 35.27 -4.97
N ALA A 326 -8.49 34.92 -4.87
CA ALA A 326 -7.84 34.66 -3.59
C ALA A 326 -7.38 35.93 -2.85
N MET A 327 -6.93 36.96 -3.59
CA MET A 327 -6.24 38.12 -3.01
C MET A 327 -7.11 39.38 -2.89
N LEU A 328 -8.25 39.45 -3.58
CA LEU A 328 -9.21 40.54 -3.47
C LEU A 328 -10.24 40.24 -2.37
N ASN A 329 -10.72 41.29 -1.68
CA ASN A 329 -11.77 41.15 -0.68
C ASN A 329 -13.16 41.23 -1.34
N TRP A 330 -13.93 40.15 -1.21
CA TRP A 330 -15.29 40.04 -1.77
C TRP A 330 -16.39 40.21 -0.70
N ARG A 331 -16.03 40.44 0.57
CA ARG A 331 -16.96 40.49 1.71
C ARG A 331 -17.30 41.89 2.23
N GLU A 332 -16.55 42.92 1.87
CA GLU A 332 -16.72 44.29 2.40
C GLU A 332 -17.48 45.22 1.42
N ALA A 333 -18.39 46.02 1.97
CA ALA A 333 -19.52 46.68 1.29
C ALA A 333 -19.20 47.86 0.33
N SER A 334 -17.98 47.98 -0.21
CA SER A 334 -17.67 48.99 -1.24
C SER A 334 -17.75 48.39 -2.64
N GLN A 335 -18.98 48.11 -3.09
CA GLN A 335 -19.25 47.61 -4.44
C GLN A 335 -19.06 48.72 -5.49
N GLY A 336 -17.89 48.73 -6.11
CA GLY A 336 -17.68 49.47 -7.35
C GLY A 336 -18.08 48.63 -8.57
N PRO A 337 -18.55 49.25 -9.67
CA PRO A 337 -19.05 48.55 -10.86
C PRO A 337 -17.98 47.70 -11.57
N GLN A 338 -16.69 48.02 -11.39
CA GLN A 338 -15.59 47.30 -12.04
C GLN A 338 -15.33 45.94 -11.38
N ARG A 339 -15.61 45.80 -10.07
CA ARG A 339 -15.54 44.50 -9.38
C ARG A 339 -16.61 43.51 -9.84
N GLU A 340 -17.85 43.97 -10.04
CA GLU A 340 -18.93 43.11 -10.57
C GLU A 340 -18.58 42.62 -11.97
N GLN A 341 -18.04 43.50 -12.82
CA GLN A 341 -17.58 43.15 -14.16
C GLN A 341 -16.42 42.15 -14.13
N LEU A 342 -15.45 42.31 -13.23
CA LEU A 342 -14.36 41.36 -13.05
C LEU A 342 -14.89 39.98 -12.62
N LEU A 343 -15.85 39.93 -11.70
CA LEU A 343 -16.43 38.67 -11.22
C LEU A 343 -17.26 37.95 -12.31
N LEU A 344 -17.86 38.68 -13.25
CA LEU A 344 -18.51 38.10 -14.44
C LEU A 344 -17.50 37.68 -15.52
N LEU A 345 -16.37 38.38 -15.65
CA LEU A 345 -15.32 38.07 -16.62
C LEU A 345 -14.62 36.74 -16.30
N VAL A 346 -14.36 36.46 -15.01
CA VAL A 346 -13.66 35.24 -14.56
C VAL A 346 -14.28 33.94 -15.09
N PRO A 347 -15.58 33.63 -14.91
CA PRO A 347 -16.15 32.37 -15.41
C PRO A 347 -16.15 32.30 -16.94
N HIS A 348 -16.32 33.42 -17.66
CA HIS A 348 -16.22 33.43 -19.12
C HIS A 348 -14.81 33.04 -19.59
N THR A 349 -13.76 33.63 -19.01
CA THR A 349 -12.37 33.29 -19.35
C THR A 349 -12.03 31.83 -19.02
N LEU A 350 -12.52 31.31 -17.90
CA LEU A 350 -12.27 29.92 -17.49
C LEU A 350 -12.99 28.90 -18.38
N LEU A 351 -14.23 29.19 -18.79
CA LEU A 351 -14.99 28.33 -19.69
C LEU A 351 -14.42 28.32 -21.12
N GLU A 352 -13.84 29.42 -21.58
CA GLU A 352 -13.10 29.44 -22.86
C GLU A 352 -11.84 28.58 -22.79
N LEU A 353 -11.08 28.68 -21.70
CA LEU A 353 -9.89 27.86 -21.46
C LEU A 353 -10.21 26.36 -21.38
N ASP A 354 -11.32 26.00 -20.75
CA ASP A 354 -11.78 24.60 -20.62
C ASP A 354 -11.92 23.88 -21.97
N THR A 355 -12.35 24.59 -23.03
CA THR A 355 -12.45 24.02 -24.38
C THR A 355 -11.10 23.74 -25.05
N SER A 356 -10.03 24.39 -24.59
CA SER A 356 -8.70 24.33 -25.20
C SER A 356 -7.73 23.36 -24.50
N ILE A 357 -8.01 23.02 -23.25
CA ILE A 357 -7.07 22.33 -22.36
C ILE A 357 -7.34 20.81 -22.34
N LYS A 358 -6.32 20.00 -22.69
CA LYS A 358 -6.41 18.53 -22.70
C LYS A 358 -5.74 17.85 -21.50
N GLU A 359 -5.04 18.60 -20.66
CA GLU A 359 -4.26 18.06 -19.55
C GLU A 359 -5.13 17.91 -18.29
N SER A 360 -5.01 16.76 -17.60
CA SER A 360 -5.87 16.47 -16.43
C SER A 360 -5.53 17.32 -15.19
N SER A 361 -4.28 17.78 -15.08
CA SER A 361 -3.75 18.60 -13.98
C SER A 361 -4.34 20.02 -14.00
N THR A 362 -4.40 20.63 -15.19
CA THR A 362 -5.00 21.95 -15.42
C THR A 362 -6.52 21.92 -15.25
N ALA A 363 -7.21 20.86 -15.70
CA ALA A 363 -8.65 20.68 -15.46
C ALA A 363 -9.01 20.71 -13.96
N MET A 364 -8.16 20.14 -13.10
CA MET A 364 -8.31 20.24 -11.63
C MET A 364 -8.23 21.68 -11.14
N VAL A 365 -7.28 22.47 -11.67
CA VAL A 365 -7.12 23.87 -11.29
C VAL A 365 -8.33 24.68 -11.77
N VAL A 366 -8.78 24.50 -13.02
CA VAL A 366 -10.00 25.15 -13.55
C VAL A 366 -11.21 24.87 -12.67
N ALA A 367 -11.48 23.59 -12.36
CA ALA A 367 -12.59 23.20 -11.51
C ALA A 367 -12.49 23.83 -10.10
N ARG A 368 -11.28 23.86 -9.51
CA ARG A 368 -11.05 24.49 -8.20
C ARG A 368 -11.28 26.00 -8.24
N VAL A 369 -10.83 26.69 -9.28
CA VAL A 369 -10.98 28.14 -9.45
C VAL A 369 -12.45 28.50 -9.69
N LEU A 370 -13.20 27.70 -10.48
CA LEU A 370 -14.65 27.87 -10.64
C LEU A 370 -15.40 27.69 -9.31
N THR A 371 -15.02 26.72 -8.48
CA THR A 371 -15.60 26.59 -7.14
C THR A 371 -15.29 27.79 -6.26
N LEU A 372 -14.04 28.28 -6.25
CA LEU A 372 -13.67 29.50 -5.53
C LEU A 372 -14.47 30.71 -6.01
N TRP A 373 -14.67 30.84 -7.32
CA TRP A 373 -15.50 31.89 -7.93
C TRP A 373 -16.94 31.80 -7.44
N SER A 374 -17.54 30.60 -7.48
CA SER A 374 -18.94 30.44 -7.04
C SER A 374 -19.12 30.75 -5.54
N GLY A 375 -18.10 30.52 -4.72
CA GLY A 375 -18.07 30.95 -3.31
C GLY A 375 -17.96 32.47 -3.17
N ALA A 376 -17.07 33.12 -3.93
CA ALA A 376 -16.95 34.58 -3.94
C ALA A 376 -18.27 35.25 -4.42
N ALA A 377 -18.92 34.69 -5.45
CA ALA A 377 -20.21 35.16 -5.94
C ALA A 377 -21.30 35.06 -4.86
N LEU A 378 -21.33 33.96 -4.08
CA LEU A 378 -22.26 33.80 -2.96
C LEU A 378 -21.98 34.83 -1.85
N ASP A 379 -20.71 34.99 -1.46
CA ASP A 379 -20.31 35.97 -0.44
C ASP A 379 -20.75 37.40 -0.84
N THR A 380 -20.68 37.75 -2.14
CA THR A 380 -21.14 39.07 -2.63
C THR A 380 -22.67 39.26 -2.59
N LEU A 381 -23.45 38.19 -2.77
CA LEU A 381 -24.92 38.25 -2.79
C LEU A 381 -25.55 38.18 -1.39
N GLN A 382 -24.82 37.72 -0.37
CA GLN A 382 -25.30 37.63 1.01
C GLN A 382 -25.30 38.99 1.75
N ILE A 383 -24.66 40.02 1.20
CA ILE A 383 -24.53 41.35 1.82
C ILE A 383 -25.75 42.22 1.49
N GLY A 384 -26.87 42.01 2.19
CA GLY A 384 -27.97 42.97 2.41
C GLY A 384 -28.77 43.50 1.19
N PRO A 385 -30.10 43.71 1.31
CA PRO A 385 -30.98 44.10 0.20
C PRO A 385 -30.93 45.61 -0.16
N SER A 386 -29.81 46.31 0.07
CA SER A 386 -29.75 47.78 -0.01
C SER A 386 -29.27 48.37 -1.35
N SER A 387 -28.97 47.55 -2.37
CA SER A 387 -28.71 48.01 -3.75
C SER A 387 -29.68 47.40 -4.75
N PRO A 388 -30.01 48.11 -5.85
CA PRO A 388 -30.84 47.56 -6.92
C PRO A 388 -30.19 46.30 -7.51
N PRO A 389 -30.96 45.39 -8.16
CA PRO A 389 -30.39 44.19 -8.77
C PRO A 389 -29.31 44.60 -9.79
N GLY A 390 -28.05 44.39 -9.41
CA GLY A 390 -26.89 44.66 -10.25
C GLY A 390 -26.79 43.70 -11.44
N LEU A 391 -25.78 43.88 -12.28
CA LEU A 391 -25.51 43.03 -13.44
C LEU A 391 -25.36 41.55 -13.03
N LEU A 392 -24.86 41.30 -11.83
CA LEU A 392 -24.69 39.98 -11.23
C LEU A 392 -26.02 39.23 -11.01
N HIS A 393 -27.08 39.91 -10.55
CA HIS A 393 -28.36 39.26 -10.26
C HIS A 393 -29.01 38.68 -11.54
N HIS A 394 -28.92 39.40 -12.65
CA HIS A 394 -29.47 38.96 -13.94
C HIS A 394 -28.63 37.84 -14.58
N ALA A 395 -27.31 37.92 -14.48
CA ALA A 395 -26.40 36.94 -15.08
C ALA A 395 -26.32 35.60 -14.33
N LEU A 396 -26.73 35.55 -13.06
CA LEU A 396 -26.63 34.34 -12.21
C LEU A 396 -27.98 33.66 -11.95
N ARG A 397 -29.08 34.21 -12.46
CA ARG A 397 -30.43 33.62 -12.31
C ARG A 397 -30.58 32.32 -13.11
N GLY A 398 -31.42 31.42 -12.57
CA GLY A 398 -32.04 30.26 -13.25
C GLY A 398 -32.41 30.54 -14.71
N GLY A 399 -31.74 29.89 -15.66
CA GLY A 399 -32.01 29.99 -17.10
C GLY A 399 -31.25 31.10 -17.85
N SER A 400 -30.31 31.78 -17.20
CA SER A 400 -29.37 32.70 -17.88
C SER A 400 -28.31 31.96 -18.71
N GLU A 401 -27.72 32.63 -19.71
CA GLU A 401 -26.70 32.05 -20.59
C GLU A 401 -25.47 31.56 -19.81
N LEU A 402 -24.97 32.39 -18.87
CA LEU A 402 -23.81 32.05 -18.05
C LEU A 402 -24.08 30.82 -17.17
N GLN A 403 -25.23 30.78 -16.50
CA GLN A 403 -25.60 29.63 -15.67
C GLN A 403 -25.78 28.36 -16.52
N GLY A 404 -26.36 28.46 -17.72
CA GLY A 404 -26.48 27.35 -18.66
C GLY A 404 -25.13 26.77 -19.07
N ARG A 405 -24.16 27.62 -19.43
CA ARG A 405 -22.78 27.20 -19.75
C ARG A 405 -22.06 26.57 -18.56
N LEU A 406 -22.27 27.09 -17.35
CA LEU A 406 -21.70 26.50 -16.13
C LEU A 406 -22.31 25.13 -15.80
N LEU A 407 -23.61 24.94 -16.07
CA LEU A 407 -24.27 23.65 -15.90
C LEU A 407 -23.79 22.63 -16.94
N GLU A 408 -23.55 23.05 -18.18
CA GLU A 408 -22.92 22.21 -19.21
C GLU A 408 -21.50 21.79 -18.81
N HIS A 409 -20.71 22.70 -18.25
CA HIS A 409 -19.41 22.36 -17.67
C HIS A 409 -19.53 21.33 -16.53
N VAL A 410 -20.56 21.43 -15.68
CA VAL A 410 -20.82 20.42 -14.64
C VAL A 410 -21.10 19.05 -15.25
N TYR A 411 -21.95 18.96 -16.26
CA TYR A 411 -22.33 17.70 -16.91
C TYR A 411 -21.21 17.08 -17.75
N THR A 412 -20.27 17.87 -18.25
CA THR A 412 -19.10 17.34 -18.95
C THR A 412 -18.04 16.78 -17.99
N HIS A 413 -17.91 17.35 -16.78
CA HIS A 413 -16.81 17.04 -15.85
C HIS A 413 -17.19 16.21 -14.61
N TRP A 414 -18.48 15.97 -14.36
CA TRP A 414 -18.93 15.21 -13.18
C TRP A 414 -18.49 13.73 -13.14
N GLU A 415 -18.00 13.17 -14.25
CA GLU A 415 -17.48 11.80 -14.36
C GLU A 415 -15.96 11.77 -14.64
N HIS A 416 -15.28 12.89 -14.45
CA HIS A 416 -13.84 13.01 -14.71
C HIS A 416 -13.03 11.97 -13.91
N PRO A 417 -11.97 11.36 -14.47
CA PRO A 417 -11.18 10.32 -13.79
C PRO A 417 -10.54 10.79 -12.47
N LEU A 418 -10.26 12.09 -12.33
CA LEU A 418 -9.72 12.66 -11.10
C LEU A 418 -10.82 12.95 -10.06
N ASP A 419 -10.71 12.33 -8.89
CA ASP A 419 -11.65 12.49 -7.76
C ASP A 419 -11.82 13.95 -7.33
N GLY A 420 -10.72 14.72 -7.32
CA GLY A 420 -10.79 16.13 -6.93
C GLY A 420 -11.61 16.96 -7.90
N VAL A 421 -11.58 16.69 -9.21
CA VAL A 421 -12.43 17.39 -10.19
C VAL A 421 -13.90 17.09 -9.86
N ARG A 422 -14.28 15.81 -9.70
CA ARG A 422 -15.66 15.43 -9.37
C ARG A 422 -16.18 16.09 -8.09
N HIS A 423 -15.33 16.23 -7.08
CA HIS A 423 -15.68 16.92 -5.84
C HIS A 423 -15.92 18.43 -6.05
N GLN A 424 -15.04 19.09 -6.81
CA GLN A 424 -15.19 20.51 -7.16
C GLN A 424 -16.45 20.74 -8.00
N THR A 425 -16.70 19.91 -9.02
CA THR A 425 -17.87 20.01 -9.89
C THR A 425 -19.19 19.84 -9.12
N ARG A 426 -19.25 18.93 -8.14
CA ARG A 426 -20.41 18.79 -7.25
C ARG A 426 -20.62 20.02 -6.37
N THR A 427 -19.54 20.60 -5.83
CA THR A 427 -19.62 21.82 -5.02
C THR A 427 -20.07 23.00 -5.86
N LEU A 428 -19.53 23.15 -7.08
CA LEU A 428 -19.99 24.15 -8.04
C LEU A 428 -21.49 24.00 -8.32
N PHE A 429 -21.97 22.78 -8.62
CA PHE A 429 -23.40 22.52 -8.82
C PHE A 429 -24.25 22.97 -7.63
N LYS A 430 -23.83 22.63 -6.40
CA LYS A 430 -24.51 23.08 -5.17
C LYS A 430 -24.54 24.61 -5.06
N ASN A 431 -23.43 25.27 -5.35
CA ASN A 431 -23.34 26.73 -5.30
C ASN A 431 -24.20 27.38 -6.38
N LEU A 432 -24.32 26.81 -7.58
CA LEU A 432 -25.23 27.30 -8.63
C LEU A 432 -26.71 27.26 -8.18
N LEU A 433 -27.11 26.23 -7.43
CA LEU A 433 -28.45 26.14 -6.85
C LEU A 433 -28.67 27.24 -5.79
N LEU A 434 -27.69 27.47 -4.91
CA LEU A 434 -27.75 28.53 -3.90
C LEU A 434 -27.75 29.93 -4.53
N LEU A 435 -26.94 30.16 -5.57
CA LEU A 435 -26.92 31.42 -6.32
C LEU A 435 -28.28 31.70 -6.96
N HIS A 436 -28.95 30.67 -7.50
CA HIS A 436 -30.31 30.82 -7.99
C HIS A 436 -31.30 31.19 -6.89
N GLN A 437 -31.23 30.51 -5.72
CA GLN A 437 -32.09 30.81 -4.58
C GLN A 437 -31.94 32.25 -4.07
N HIS A 438 -30.72 32.80 -4.09
CA HIS A 438 -30.47 34.19 -3.67
C HIS A 438 -30.83 35.24 -4.73
N THR A 439 -30.97 34.85 -6.00
CA THR A 439 -31.28 35.78 -7.10
C THR A 439 -32.76 35.81 -7.47
N ASP A 440 -33.55 34.78 -7.13
CA ASP A 440 -34.98 34.71 -7.40
C ASP A 440 -35.83 34.86 -6.11
N PRO A 441 -36.70 35.88 -5.99
CA PRO A 441 -37.56 36.08 -4.82
C PRO A 441 -38.50 34.89 -4.53
N LEU A 442 -38.93 34.15 -5.57
CA LEU A 442 -39.84 33.00 -5.43
C LEU A 442 -39.12 31.78 -4.84
N ALA A 443 -37.86 31.56 -5.22
CA ALA A 443 -37.02 30.48 -4.71
C ALA A 443 -36.65 30.67 -3.23
N LEU A 444 -36.68 31.92 -2.74
CA LEU A 444 -36.48 32.29 -1.34
C LEU A 444 -37.69 31.99 -0.44
N CYS A 445 -38.92 32.03 -1.00
CA CYS A 445 -40.16 31.85 -0.23
C CYS A 445 -40.70 30.41 -0.22
N ASP A 446 -40.64 29.71 -1.36
CA ASP A 446 -41.04 28.30 -1.46
C ASP A 446 -40.18 27.54 -2.49
N PRO A 447 -39.04 26.98 -2.07
CA PRO A 447 -38.11 26.33 -2.98
C PRO A 447 -38.66 25.03 -3.60
N GLN A 448 -39.79 24.48 -3.11
CA GLN A 448 -40.43 23.28 -3.66
C GLN A 448 -41.35 23.58 -4.85
N SER A 449 -41.81 24.82 -5.01
CA SER A 449 -42.67 25.26 -6.13
C SER A 449 -41.92 26.03 -7.24
N ASP A 450 -40.59 26.13 -7.13
CA ASP A 450 -39.75 26.76 -8.14
C ASP A 450 -39.76 25.97 -9.48
N PRO A 451 -40.19 26.59 -10.60
CA PRO A 451 -40.29 25.92 -11.90
C PRO A 451 -38.93 25.51 -12.47
N TYR A 452 -37.87 26.28 -12.24
CA TYR A 452 -36.53 25.97 -12.76
C TYR A 452 -35.96 24.74 -12.05
N ILE A 453 -36.07 24.70 -10.71
CA ILE A 453 -35.61 23.58 -9.90
C ILE A 453 -36.42 22.31 -10.18
N SER A 454 -37.73 22.43 -10.40
CA SER A 454 -38.59 21.32 -10.80
C SER A 454 -38.18 20.73 -12.16
N GLN A 455 -37.97 21.57 -13.17
CA GLN A 455 -37.52 21.13 -14.49
C GLN A 455 -36.13 20.47 -14.42
N LEU A 456 -35.19 21.05 -13.66
CA LEU A 456 -33.86 20.49 -13.45
C LEU A 456 -33.93 19.13 -12.76
N THR A 457 -34.79 18.98 -11.75
CA THR A 457 -35.00 17.71 -11.02
C THR A 457 -35.58 16.63 -11.92
N HIS A 458 -36.60 16.95 -12.73
CA HIS A 458 -37.15 16.02 -13.72
C HIS A 458 -36.12 15.58 -14.75
N THR A 459 -35.30 16.52 -15.23
CA THR A 459 -34.21 16.24 -16.18
C THR A 459 -33.21 15.26 -15.56
N LEU A 460 -32.75 15.53 -14.33
CA LEU A 460 -31.81 14.66 -13.61
C LEU A 460 -32.39 13.27 -13.35
N LEU A 461 -33.65 13.17 -12.91
CA LEU A 461 -34.30 11.87 -12.68
C LEU A 461 -34.45 11.06 -13.96
N GLY A 462 -34.69 11.72 -15.10
CA GLY A 462 -34.81 11.12 -16.43
C GLY A 462 -33.49 10.60 -17.04
N LEU A 463 -32.33 11.04 -16.55
CA LEU A 463 -31.02 10.54 -17.02
C LEU A 463 -30.82 9.05 -16.70
N GLU A 464 -29.95 8.38 -17.47
CA GLU A 464 -29.60 6.98 -17.20
C GLU A 464 -28.84 6.81 -15.89
N TRP A 465 -29.12 5.74 -15.15
CA TRP A 465 -28.53 5.48 -13.83
C TRP A 465 -27.05 5.05 -13.88
N HIS A 466 -26.51 4.75 -15.05
CA HIS A 466 -25.07 4.50 -15.20
C HIS A 466 -24.25 5.78 -15.02
N GLN A 467 -24.88 6.97 -15.12
CA GLN A 467 -24.21 8.26 -15.00
C GLN A 467 -23.91 8.56 -13.51
N ARG A 468 -22.66 8.37 -13.08
CA ARG A 468 -22.21 8.50 -11.69
C ARG A 468 -22.38 9.92 -11.14
N GLY A 469 -22.23 10.94 -12.01
CA GLY A 469 -22.42 12.34 -11.66
C GLY A 469 -23.86 12.68 -11.22
N LYS A 470 -24.85 11.92 -11.71
CA LYS A 470 -26.27 12.05 -11.33
C LYS A 470 -26.48 11.91 -9.83
N TYR A 471 -25.84 10.93 -9.19
CA TYR A 471 -25.99 10.67 -7.76
C TYR A 471 -25.53 11.85 -6.90
N GLY A 472 -24.41 12.46 -7.27
CA GLY A 472 -23.89 13.65 -6.59
C GLY A 472 -24.85 14.84 -6.69
N SER A 473 -25.42 15.06 -7.88
CA SER A 473 -26.34 16.16 -8.18
C SER A 473 -27.69 16.00 -7.47
N LEU A 474 -28.29 14.80 -7.53
CA LEU A 474 -29.51 14.48 -6.79
C LEU A 474 -29.32 14.62 -5.29
N ALA A 475 -28.15 14.22 -4.78
CA ALA A 475 -27.85 14.31 -3.37
C ALA A 475 -27.64 15.77 -2.91
N CYS A 476 -27.22 16.69 -3.79
CA CYS A 476 -27.25 18.14 -3.54
C CYS A 476 -28.69 18.68 -3.45
N LEU A 477 -29.61 18.19 -4.28
CA LEU A 477 -31.04 18.55 -4.18
C LEU A 477 -31.65 18.08 -2.85
N VAL A 478 -31.30 16.87 -2.38
CA VAL A 478 -31.73 16.38 -1.05
C VAL A 478 -31.21 17.28 0.08
N GLU A 479 -29.98 17.76 -0.01
CA GLU A 479 -29.39 18.66 1.00
C GLU A 479 -30.10 20.03 1.06
N LEU A 480 -30.64 20.53 -0.05
CA LEU A 480 -31.28 21.84 -0.13
C LEU A 480 -32.81 21.82 0.04
N LEU A 481 -33.49 20.83 -0.54
CA LEU A 481 -34.96 20.73 -0.59
C LEU A 481 -35.54 19.64 0.33
N GLY A 482 -34.69 18.71 0.79
CA GLY A 482 -35.06 17.54 1.58
C GLY A 482 -35.53 16.34 0.77
N ALA A 483 -35.56 15.17 1.41
CA ALA A 483 -35.90 13.90 0.75
C ALA A 483 -37.38 13.77 0.35
N GLY A 484 -38.29 14.38 1.12
CA GLY A 484 -39.73 14.35 0.84
C GLY A 484 -40.10 14.88 -0.54
N TYR A 485 -39.39 15.91 -1.03
CA TYR A 485 -39.57 16.46 -2.38
C TYR A 485 -39.28 15.41 -3.47
N LEU A 486 -38.15 14.71 -3.39
CA LEU A 486 -37.80 13.68 -4.37
C LEU A 486 -38.69 12.44 -4.27
N LEU A 487 -39.09 12.05 -3.06
CA LEU A 487 -39.98 10.89 -2.86
C LEU A 487 -41.41 11.16 -3.35
N ALA A 488 -41.87 12.41 -3.31
CA ALA A 488 -43.15 12.80 -3.90
C ALA A 488 -43.13 12.71 -5.43
N LEU A 489 -41.99 13.01 -6.06
CA LEU A 489 -41.81 12.91 -7.52
C LEU A 489 -41.59 11.46 -8.00
N ASP A 490 -40.80 10.65 -7.29
CA ASP A 490 -40.59 9.22 -7.59
C ASP A 490 -40.60 8.35 -6.31
N PRO A 491 -41.75 7.76 -5.93
CA PRO A 491 -41.87 6.88 -4.77
C PRO A 491 -41.09 5.55 -4.89
N GLN A 492 -40.73 5.13 -6.11
CA GLN A 492 -39.99 3.89 -6.36
C GLN A 492 -38.47 4.09 -6.37
N LEU A 493 -38.00 5.31 -6.07
CA LEU A 493 -36.58 5.62 -6.01
C LEU A 493 -35.78 4.69 -5.08
N PRO A 494 -36.23 4.34 -3.85
CA PRO A 494 -35.47 3.45 -2.96
C PRO A 494 -35.30 2.04 -3.52
N SER A 495 -36.36 1.45 -4.09
CA SER A 495 -36.33 0.10 -4.66
C SER A 495 -35.44 0.03 -5.91
N ARG A 496 -35.48 1.08 -6.76
CA ARG A 496 -34.62 1.19 -7.94
C ARG A 496 -33.13 1.31 -7.55
N LEU A 497 -32.79 2.14 -6.58
CA LEU A 497 -31.41 2.31 -6.11
C LEU A 497 -30.85 1.01 -5.50
N LEU A 498 -31.63 0.30 -4.69
CA LEU A 498 -31.25 -1.03 -4.17
C LEU A 498 -31.05 -2.07 -5.27
N GLY A 499 -31.85 -1.99 -6.35
CA GLY A 499 -31.70 -2.83 -7.54
C GLY A 499 -30.35 -2.63 -8.25
N LEU A 500 -29.84 -1.41 -8.28
CA LEU A 500 -28.56 -1.05 -8.91
C LEU A 500 -27.33 -1.50 -8.12
N MET A 501 -27.48 -1.81 -6.84
CA MET A 501 -26.38 -2.28 -5.98
C MET A 501 -25.84 -3.67 -6.36
N GLY A 502 -26.32 -4.29 -7.44
CA GLY A 502 -25.68 -5.47 -8.04
C GLY A 502 -24.39 -5.14 -8.83
N ASP A 503 -24.22 -3.88 -9.24
CA ASP A 503 -23.03 -3.41 -9.95
C ASP A 503 -22.01 -2.81 -8.96
N GLN A 504 -20.79 -3.38 -8.94
CA GLN A 504 -19.70 -2.94 -8.07
C GLN A 504 -19.38 -1.45 -8.22
N THR A 505 -19.51 -0.91 -9.44
CA THR A 505 -19.14 0.46 -9.77
C THR A 505 -20.20 1.47 -9.32
N LEU A 506 -21.47 1.06 -9.24
CA LEU A 506 -22.60 1.93 -8.90
C LEU A 506 -23.00 1.81 -7.42
N ALA A 507 -22.74 0.67 -6.78
CA ALA A 507 -23.08 0.41 -5.37
C ALA A 507 -22.67 1.53 -4.38
N PRO A 508 -21.45 2.09 -4.40
CA PRO A 508 -21.08 3.16 -3.47
C PRO A 508 -21.88 4.44 -3.72
N TYR A 509 -22.09 4.83 -4.98
CA TYR A 509 -22.85 6.04 -5.33
C TYR A 509 -24.34 5.91 -4.99
N ALA A 510 -24.93 4.74 -5.25
CA ALA A 510 -26.30 4.43 -4.87
C ALA A 510 -26.48 4.45 -3.35
N SER A 511 -25.53 3.86 -2.60
CA SER A 511 -25.54 3.90 -1.13
C SER A 511 -25.44 5.32 -0.58
N ASP A 512 -24.54 6.15 -1.12
CA ASP A 512 -24.38 7.54 -0.65
C ASP A 512 -25.64 8.39 -0.88
N LEU A 513 -26.34 8.20 -2.01
CA LEU A 513 -27.62 8.87 -2.26
C LEU A 513 -28.72 8.34 -1.33
N LEU A 514 -28.82 7.01 -1.18
CA LEU A 514 -29.77 6.38 -0.26
C LEU A 514 -29.58 6.88 1.18
N GLU A 515 -28.34 7.03 1.64
CA GLU A 515 -28.00 7.58 2.96
C GLU A 515 -28.55 8.98 3.17
N ARG A 516 -28.27 9.90 2.25
CA ARG A 516 -28.79 11.27 2.38
C ARG A 516 -30.31 11.31 2.35
N LEU A 517 -30.93 10.47 1.52
CA LEU A 517 -32.38 10.38 1.44
C LEU A 517 -33.01 9.86 2.74
N PHE A 518 -32.57 8.74 3.30
CA PHE A 518 -33.21 8.19 4.50
C PHE A 518 -32.91 9.02 5.76
N VAL A 519 -31.73 9.67 5.85
CA VAL A 519 -31.39 10.58 6.95
C VAL A 519 -32.25 11.83 6.89
N SER A 520 -32.37 12.46 5.70
CA SER A 520 -33.22 13.64 5.50
C SER A 520 -34.69 13.31 5.71
N HIS A 521 -35.20 12.20 5.17
CA HIS A 521 -36.59 11.77 5.34
C HIS A 521 -36.93 11.50 6.82
N LYS A 522 -36.02 10.87 7.57
CA LYS A 522 -36.21 10.66 9.01
C LYS A 522 -36.28 11.99 9.78
N ALA A 523 -35.41 12.96 9.44
CA ALA A 523 -35.42 14.28 10.08
C ALA A 523 -36.73 15.04 9.78
N GLN A 524 -37.25 14.95 8.55
CA GLN A 524 -38.53 15.55 8.15
C GLN A 524 -39.71 14.94 8.92
N LEU A 525 -39.79 13.61 8.96
CA LEU A 525 -40.84 12.90 9.72
C LEU A 525 -40.77 13.16 11.23
N ALA A 526 -39.58 13.45 11.78
CA ALA A 526 -39.42 13.87 13.16
C ALA A 526 -39.88 15.32 13.42
N GLY A 527 -39.83 16.18 12.39
CA GLY A 527 -40.32 17.57 12.46
C GLY A 527 -41.85 17.70 12.37
N GLU A 528 -42.54 16.72 11.80
CA GLU A 528 -44.01 16.66 11.69
C GLU A 528 -44.71 16.28 13.02
N VAL A 529 -43.95 16.06 14.10
CA VAL A 529 -44.40 15.49 15.37
C VAL A 529 -44.99 16.57 16.30
N GLY A 530 -46.20 17.01 16.00
CA GLY A 530 -47.05 17.81 16.89
C GLY A 530 -48.09 17.01 17.70
N THR A 531 -48.21 15.69 17.52
CA THR A 531 -49.25 14.87 18.17
C THR A 531 -48.70 13.52 18.67
N GLU A 532 -49.11 13.11 19.88
CA GLU A 532 -48.54 11.97 20.63
C GLU A 532 -48.73 10.58 19.96
N GLY A 533 -49.56 10.48 18.90
CA GLY A 533 -49.68 9.28 18.04
C GLY A 533 -48.83 9.31 16.75
N GLY A 534 -48.19 10.44 16.43
CA GLY A 534 -47.47 10.66 15.16
C GLY A 534 -46.14 9.92 15.05
N MET A 535 -45.44 9.68 16.17
CA MET A 535 -44.12 9.02 16.15
C MET A 535 -44.16 7.57 15.66
N LEU A 536 -45.16 6.78 16.09
CA LEU A 536 -45.32 5.39 15.66
C LEU A 536 -45.71 5.31 14.18
N GLY A 537 -46.61 6.19 13.72
CA GLY A 537 -47.02 6.26 12.31
C GLY A 537 -45.92 6.76 11.38
N GLY A 538 -45.10 7.71 11.82
CA GLY A 538 -43.95 8.22 11.05
C GLY A 538 -42.87 7.16 10.88
N MET A 539 -42.53 6.42 11.94
CA MET A 539 -41.56 5.33 11.83
C MET A 539 -42.05 4.16 10.99
N GLU A 540 -43.33 3.80 11.08
CA GLU A 540 -43.94 2.78 10.22
C GLU A 540 -43.83 3.17 8.73
N ARG A 541 -44.13 4.43 8.37
CA ARG A 541 -43.94 4.94 6.99
C ARG A 541 -42.48 4.90 6.56
N TRP A 542 -41.56 5.21 7.47
CA TRP A 542 -40.12 5.14 7.21
C TRP A 542 -39.67 3.68 6.98
N HIS A 543 -40.14 2.73 7.79
CA HIS A 543 -39.88 1.29 7.61
C HIS A 543 -40.45 0.76 6.30
N GLN A 544 -41.66 1.16 5.94
CA GLN A 544 -42.28 0.79 4.66
C GLN A 544 -41.49 1.32 3.45
N THR A 545 -40.90 2.51 3.55
CA THR A 545 -40.16 3.14 2.45
C THR A 545 -38.75 2.57 2.29
N TRP A 546 -38.04 2.27 3.39
CA TRP A 546 -36.61 1.92 3.35
C TRP A 546 -36.30 0.47 3.73
N VAL A 547 -37.00 -0.08 4.72
CA VAL A 547 -36.72 -1.42 5.27
C VAL A 547 -37.42 -2.51 4.49
N THR A 548 -38.69 -2.32 4.11
CA THR A 548 -39.44 -3.33 3.34
C THR A 548 -38.80 -3.65 1.98
N PRO A 549 -38.40 -2.66 1.14
CA PRO A 549 -37.71 -2.94 -0.12
C PRO A 549 -36.36 -3.63 0.09
N LEU A 550 -35.63 -3.25 1.15
CA LEU A 550 -34.37 -3.89 1.53
C LEU A 550 -34.57 -5.38 1.82
N LEU A 551 -35.54 -5.74 2.66
CA LEU A 551 -35.82 -7.13 3.01
C LEU A 551 -36.25 -7.96 1.79
N GLN A 552 -37.06 -7.39 0.90
CA GLN A 552 -37.45 -8.03 -0.35
C GLN A 552 -36.24 -8.33 -1.24
N VAL A 553 -35.31 -7.38 -1.36
CA VAL A 553 -34.06 -7.57 -2.11
C VAL A 553 -33.19 -8.61 -1.42
N LEU A 554 -32.96 -8.55 -0.10
CA LEU A 554 -32.12 -9.52 0.62
C LEU A 554 -32.63 -10.97 0.52
N CYS A 555 -33.95 -11.18 0.47
CA CYS A 555 -34.54 -12.51 0.28
C CYS A 555 -34.37 -13.05 -1.16
N ARG A 556 -34.26 -12.18 -2.17
CA ARG A 556 -34.26 -12.54 -3.60
C ARG A 556 -32.93 -12.32 -4.32
N ALA A 557 -32.01 -11.57 -3.73
CA ALA A 557 -30.79 -11.09 -4.37
C ALA A 557 -29.75 -12.18 -4.63
N ARG A 558 -28.93 -11.93 -5.66
CA ARG A 558 -27.71 -12.69 -5.94
C ARG A 558 -26.63 -12.39 -4.91
N LEU A 559 -25.63 -13.27 -4.82
CA LEU A 559 -24.54 -13.14 -3.83
C LEU A 559 -23.87 -11.77 -3.86
N ASP A 560 -23.54 -11.28 -5.06
CA ASP A 560 -22.78 -10.04 -5.25
C ASP A 560 -23.56 -8.81 -4.77
N GLN A 561 -24.84 -8.72 -5.14
CA GLN A 561 -25.73 -7.63 -4.71
C GLN A 561 -25.89 -7.61 -3.18
N THR A 562 -26.04 -8.78 -2.54
CA THR A 562 -26.13 -8.84 -1.08
C THR A 562 -24.85 -8.37 -0.41
N THR A 563 -23.67 -8.73 -0.94
CA THR A 563 -22.38 -8.28 -0.41
C THR A 563 -22.27 -6.75 -0.44
N TYR A 564 -22.63 -6.11 -1.56
CA TYR A 564 -22.58 -4.65 -1.66
C TYR A 564 -23.61 -3.95 -0.77
N ILE A 565 -24.81 -4.52 -0.62
CA ILE A 565 -25.82 -4.02 0.32
C ILE A 565 -25.29 -4.10 1.76
N LEU A 566 -24.61 -5.18 2.13
CA LEU A 566 -24.01 -5.38 3.45
C LEU A 566 -22.85 -4.43 3.74
N ASP A 567 -22.00 -4.19 2.75
CA ASP A 567 -20.81 -3.37 2.94
C ASP A 567 -21.14 -1.87 2.92
N TYR A 568 -22.03 -1.46 2.02
CA TYR A 568 -22.28 -0.04 1.77
C TYR A 568 -23.57 0.49 2.39
N PHE A 569 -24.67 -0.25 2.43
CA PHE A 569 -26.00 0.33 2.78
C PHE A 569 -26.49 -0.05 4.18
N LEU A 570 -26.54 -1.34 4.51
CA LEU A 570 -27.10 -1.84 5.77
C LEU A 570 -26.42 -1.23 7.02
N PRO A 571 -25.07 -1.04 7.06
CA PRO A 571 -24.41 -0.37 8.18
C PRO A 571 -24.91 1.04 8.41
N LYS A 572 -25.11 1.81 7.33
CA LYS A 572 -25.57 3.20 7.39
C LYS A 572 -27.02 3.27 7.88
N LEU A 573 -27.87 2.36 7.41
CA LEU A 573 -29.27 2.26 7.84
C LEU A 573 -29.40 1.93 9.33
N LEU A 574 -28.66 0.92 9.82
CA LEU A 574 -28.72 0.50 11.23
C LEU A 574 -28.13 1.56 12.18
N ARG A 575 -27.12 2.32 11.76
CA ARG A 575 -26.63 3.49 12.53
C ARG A 575 -27.68 4.59 12.62
N CYS A 576 -28.42 4.82 11.54
CA CYS A 576 -29.48 5.83 11.53
C CYS A 576 -30.68 5.43 12.39
N SER A 577 -31.10 4.15 12.37
CA SER A 577 -32.18 3.63 13.19
C SER A 577 -31.89 2.21 13.73
N PRO A 578 -31.32 2.10 14.94
CA PRO A 578 -31.08 0.81 15.60
C PRO A 578 -32.38 0.01 15.86
N SER A 579 -33.47 0.71 16.17
CA SER A 579 -34.80 0.11 16.42
C SER A 579 -35.40 -0.59 15.20
N SER A 580 -34.88 -0.34 14.00
CA SER A 580 -35.33 -1.04 12.79
C SER A 580 -34.97 -2.53 12.80
N LEU A 581 -33.97 -2.96 13.58
CA LEU A 581 -33.55 -4.34 13.64
C LEU A 581 -34.66 -5.28 14.16
N THR A 582 -35.39 -4.88 15.20
CA THR A 582 -36.48 -5.71 15.76
C THR A 582 -37.60 -5.90 14.73
N HIS A 583 -37.97 -4.83 14.02
CA HIS A 583 -38.92 -4.89 12.91
C HIS A 583 -38.43 -5.82 11.78
N MET A 584 -37.14 -5.73 11.41
CA MET A 584 -36.54 -6.63 10.40
C MET A 584 -36.59 -8.10 10.83
N VAL A 585 -36.28 -8.42 12.09
CA VAL A 585 -36.31 -9.77 12.64
C VAL A 585 -37.74 -10.33 12.62
N GLN A 586 -38.71 -9.56 13.11
CA GLN A 586 -40.13 -9.96 13.13
C GLN A 586 -40.66 -10.19 11.71
N ALA A 587 -40.38 -9.28 10.77
CA ALA A 587 -40.82 -9.41 9.38
C ALA A 587 -40.25 -10.67 8.69
N LEU A 588 -38.99 -11.03 8.98
CA LEU A 588 -38.34 -12.21 8.39
C LEU A 588 -38.78 -13.51 9.06
N GLN A 589 -39.02 -13.53 10.37
CA GLN A 589 -39.53 -14.71 11.10
C GLN A 589 -40.98 -15.05 10.72
N ASN A 590 -41.82 -14.04 10.50
CA ASN A 590 -43.21 -14.20 10.12
C ASN A 590 -43.40 -14.48 8.62
N SER A 591 -42.32 -14.47 7.83
CA SER A 591 -42.40 -14.76 6.41
C SER A 591 -42.69 -16.25 6.15
N PRO A 592 -43.62 -16.60 5.25
CA PRO A 592 -44.03 -17.98 5.05
C PRO A 592 -42.87 -18.84 4.50
N PRO A 593 -42.67 -20.07 5.01
CA PRO A 593 -41.57 -20.97 4.61
C PRO A 593 -41.63 -21.41 3.13
N CYS A 594 -42.70 -21.09 2.41
CA CYS A 594 -42.98 -21.51 1.04
C CYS A 594 -42.85 -20.41 -0.03
N SER A 595 -42.14 -19.30 0.21
CA SER A 595 -41.64 -18.50 -0.92
C SER A 595 -40.35 -19.13 -1.44
N ALA A 596 -40.47 -20.29 -2.09
CA ALA A 596 -39.39 -20.88 -2.87
C ALA A 596 -39.01 -19.87 -3.96
N GLY A 597 -38.05 -19.00 -3.65
CA GLY A 597 -37.39 -18.19 -4.65
C GLY A 597 -36.75 -19.08 -5.73
N PRO A 598 -36.34 -18.50 -6.86
CA PRO A 598 -35.65 -19.24 -7.91
C PRO A 598 -34.51 -20.09 -7.31
N SER A 599 -34.28 -21.29 -7.87
CA SER A 599 -33.29 -22.25 -7.38
C SER A 599 -31.96 -21.57 -7.05
N GLY A 600 -31.60 -21.49 -5.76
CA GLY A 600 -30.41 -20.77 -5.28
C GLY A 600 -30.68 -19.52 -4.40
N SER A 601 -31.94 -19.14 -4.14
CA SER A 601 -32.25 -18.07 -3.17
C SER A 601 -31.82 -18.44 -1.74
N ARG A 602 -31.27 -17.45 -1.02
CA ARG A 602 -30.89 -17.56 0.40
C ARG A 602 -32.10 -17.69 1.35
N GLY A 603 -33.30 -17.31 0.88
CA GLY A 603 -34.53 -17.30 1.66
C GLY A 603 -34.51 -16.31 2.83
N ALA A 604 -35.60 -16.31 3.62
CA ALA A 604 -35.74 -15.44 4.77
C ALA A 604 -34.73 -15.74 5.89
N VAL A 605 -34.37 -17.02 6.08
CA VAL A 605 -33.35 -17.43 7.05
C VAL A 605 -31.98 -16.85 6.69
N GLY A 606 -31.62 -16.87 5.40
CA GLY A 606 -30.39 -16.26 4.93
C GLY A 606 -30.37 -14.75 5.14
N ALA A 607 -31.43 -14.05 4.72
CA ALA A 607 -31.57 -12.60 4.95
C ALA A 607 -31.50 -12.26 6.46
N LEU A 608 -32.10 -13.09 7.32
CA LEU A 608 -32.07 -12.90 8.77
C LEU A 608 -30.65 -13.02 9.33
N MET A 609 -29.91 -14.08 8.98
CA MET A 609 -28.52 -14.24 9.43
C MET A 609 -27.63 -13.11 8.92
N THR A 610 -27.82 -12.69 7.67
CA THR A 610 -27.15 -11.56 7.05
C THR A 610 -27.38 -10.26 7.85
N CYS A 611 -28.64 -9.95 8.19
CA CYS A 611 -29.01 -8.76 8.97
C CYS A 611 -28.44 -8.79 10.39
N LEU A 612 -28.52 -9.93 11.07
CA LEU A 612 -28.02 -10.09 12.43
C LEU A 612 -26.50 -9.98 12.49
N ARG A 613 -25.79 -10.61 11.55
CA ARG A 613 -24.33 -10.51 11.45
C ARG A 613 -23.89 -9.06 11.28
N ALA A 614 -24.53 -8.33 10.36
CA ALA A 614 -24.23 -6.93 10.14
C ALA A 614 -24.54 -6.06 11.37
N ALA A 615 -25.66 -6.31 12.04
CA ALA A 615 -26.03 -5.60 13.25
C ALA A 615 -25.05 -5.85 14.40
N ARG A 616 -24.55 -7.08 14.56
CA ARG A 616 -23.50 -7.43 15.53
C ARG A 616 -22.19 -6.73 15.21
N ALA A 617 -21.77 -6.69 13.95
CA ALA A 617 -20.56 -5.97 13.53
C ALA A 617 -20.63 -4.46 13.84
N GLN A 618 -21.83 -3.85 13.74
CA GLN A 618 -22.05 -2.44 14.09
C GLN A 618 -22.23 -2.18 15.60
N GLY A 619 -22.26 -3.21 16.45
CA GLY A 619 -22.46 -3.06 17.89
C GLY A 619 -23.91 -2.71 18.29
N VAL A 620 -24.87 -2.88 17.38
CA VAL A 620 -26.31 -2.63 17.63
C VAL A 620 -26.93 -3.73 18.48
N VAL A 621 -26.40 -4.95 18.37
CA VAL A 621 -26.83 -6.11 19.14
C VAL A 621 -25.94 -6.26 20.37
N GLN A 622 -26.51 -6.05 21.57
CA GLN A 622 -25.82 -6.32 22.84
C GLN A 622 -26.26 -7.68 23.40
N SER A 623 -25.34 -8.38 24.06
CA SER A 623 -25.66 -9.56 24.86
C SER A 623 -26.37 -9.12 26.14
N SER A 624 -27.68 -9.36 26.24
CA SER A 624 -28.49 -9.15 27.46
C SER A 624 -28.47 -10.41 28.33
N GLU A 625 -28.82 -10.28 29.61
CA GLU A 625 -29.02 -11.41 30.54
C GLU A 625 -30.18 -12.35 30.11
N GLU A 626 -31.08 -11.88 29.23
CA GLU A 626 -32.26 -12.61 28.74
C GLU A 626 -31.95 -13.68 27.66
N GLY A 627 -30.68 -13.90 27.32
CA GLY A 627 -30.23 -14.92 26.35
C GLY A 627 -29.36 -14.35 25.23
N LEU A 628 -28.85 -15.23 24.36
CA LEU A 628 -27.95 -14.83 23.27
C LEU A 628 -28.58 -13.71 22.44
N TRP A 629 -27.89 -12.56 22.37
CA TRP A 629 -28.33 -11.39 21.59
C TRP A 629 -29.74 -10.88 21.95
N GLY A 630 -30.13 -10.95 23.22
CA GLY A 630 -31.41 -10.40 23.71
C GLY A 630 -32.64 -11.21 23.28
N GLY A 631 -32.47 -12.50 22.99
CA GLY A 631 -33.58 -13.38 22.63
C GLY A 631 -34.19 -13.13 21.25
N LEU A 632 -33.54 -12.31 20.40
CA LEU A 632 -34.03 -11.95 19.06
C LEU A 632 -34.32 -13.19 18.18
N VAL A 633 -33.54 -14.27 18.35
CA VAL A 633 -33.67 -15.50 17.57
C VAL A 633 -33.53 -16.75 18.45
N PRO A 634 -34.38 -17.78 18.28
CA PRO A 634 -34.21 -19.07 18.96
C PRO A 634 -32.90 -19.78 18.60
N LEU A 635 -32.26 -20.43 19.58
CA LEU A 635 -31.04 -21.23 19.37
C LEU A 635 -31.22 -22.35 18.34
N SER A 636 -32.42 -22.91 18.21
CA SER A 636 -32.75 -23.92 17.20
C SER A 636 -32.61 -23.41 15.77
N LEU A 637 -33.00 -22.15 15.51
CA LEU A 637 -32.86 -21.53 14.20
C LEU A 637 -31.39 -21.29 13.85
N LEU A 638 -30.58 -20.88 14.83
CA LEU A 638 -29.13 -20.71 14.65
C LEU A 638 -28.43 -22.03 14.33
N ARG A 639 -28.76 -23.11 15.04
CA ARG A 639 -28.26 -24.45 14.73
C ARG A 639 -28.62 -24.86 13.30
N HIS A 640 -29.86 -24.62 12.87
CA HIS A 640 -30.29 -24.91 11.50
C HIS A 640 -29.54 -24.08 10.46
N ALA A 641 -29.29 -22.80 10.74
CA ALA A 641 -28.54 -21.91 9.84
C ALA A 641 -27.07 -22.33 9.68
N LEU A 642 -26.42 -22.81 10.75
CA LEU A 642 -25.02 -23.26 10.72
C LEU A 642 -24.78 -24.49 9.83
N VAL A 643 -25.78 -25.37 9.69
CA VAL A 643 -25.72 -26.58 8.83
C VAL A 643 -26.60 -26.46 7.59
N HIS A 644 -26.99 -25.24 7.22
CA HIS A 644 -27.87 -24.99 6.09
C HIS A 644 -27.25 -25.44 4.76
N LYS A 645 -28.09 -25.87 3.80
CA LYS A 645 -27.64 -26.34 2.47
C LYS A 645 -26.85 -25.28 1.69
N HIS A 646 -27.16 -24.00 1.89
CA HIS A 646 -26.52 -22.89 1.19
C HIS A 646 -25.31 -22.37 1.96
N ASP A 647 -24.11 -22.43 1.35
CA ASP A 647 -22.83 -22.02 1.95
C ASP A 647 -22.87 -20.65 2.61
N GLN A 648 -23.35 -19.62 1.91
CA GLN A 648 -23.37 -18.26 2.47
C GLN A 648 -24.22 -18.13 3.73
N VAL A 649 -25.33 -18.88 3.86
CA VAL A 649 -26.16 -18.85 5.07
C VAL A 649 -25.37 -19.43 6.25
N ARG A 650 -24.60 -20.50 6.01
CA ARG A 650 -23.68 -21.07 7.01
C ARG A 650 -22.60 -20.08 7.42
N MET A 651 -22.03 -19.35 6.46
CA MET A 651 -20.97 -18.37 6.71
C MET A 651 -21.50 -17.12 7.41
N ASP A 652 -22.72 -16.68 7.13
CA ASP A 652 -23.36 -15.57 7.83
C ASP A 652 -23.73 -15.96 9.27
N ALA A 653 -24.21 -17.20 9.48
CA ALA A 653 -24.46 -17.73 10.82
C ALA A 653 -23.16 -17.91 11.61
N LEU A 654 -22.10 -18.47 11.01
CA LEU A 654 -20.79 -18.57 11.64
C LEU A 654 -20.21 -17.18 11.93
N GLY A 655 -20.34 -16.25 10.98
CA GLY A 655 -19.90 -14.86 11.13
C GLY A 655 -20.60 -14.17 12.29
N LEU A 656 -21.92 -14.36 12.41
CA LEU A 656 -22.69 -13.88 13.55
C LEU A 656 -22.16 -14.45 14.88
N VAL A 657 -21.64 -15.67 14.95
CA VAL A 657 -21.07 -16.26 16.19
C VAL A 657 -19.63 -15.79 16.44
N CYS A 658 -18.81 -15.67 15.40
CA CYS A 658 -17.37 -15.38 15.52
C CYS A 658 -17.02 -13.88 15.58
N GLU A 659 -17.79 -13.01 14.93
CA GLU A 659 -17.50 -11.57 14.85
C GLU A 659 -18.08 -10.82 16.05
N SER A 660 -17.28 -9.94 16.66
CA SER A 660 -17.71 -9.06 17.74
C SER A 660 -17.36 -7.60 17.44
N HIS A 661 -18.11 -6.67 18.02
CA HIS A 661 -17.80 -5.24 17.88
C HIS A 661 -16.55 -4.83 18.69
N ARG A 662 -16.31 -5.51 19.81
CA ARG A 662 -15.12 -5.33 20.66
C ARG A 662 -14.32 -6.63 20.67
N SER A 663 -13.01 -6.56 20.41
CA SER A 663 -12.15 -7.76 20.44
C SER A 663 -12.01 -8.34 21.85
N THR A 664 -12.29 -7.55 22.88
CA THR A 664 -12.29 -7.97 24.29
C THR A 664 -13.63 -8.52 24.79
N GLU A 665 -14.64 -8.65 23.93
CA GLU A 665 -15.94 -9.26 24.30
C GLU A 665 -15.75 -10.75 24.63
N VAL A 666 -16.23 -11.19 25.80
CA VAL A 666 -16.09 -12.58 26.27
C VAL A 666 -16.93 -13.53 25.42
N LEU A 667 -16.39 -14.72 25.11
CA LEU A 667 -17.09 -15.79 24.41
C LEU A 667 -17.97 -16.58 25.39
N THR A 668 -19.26 -16.66 25.10
CA THR A 668 -20.25 -17.32 25.95
C THR A 668 -20.27 -18.84 25.74
N SER A 669 -20.75 -19.59 26.74
CA SER A 669 -20.89 -21.07 26.66
C SER A 669 -21.78 -21.51 25.48
N GLN A 670 -22.89 -20.80 25.24
CA GLN A 670 -23.78 -21.07 24.11
C GLN A 670 -23.11 -20.81 22.74
N GLU A 671 -22.27 -19.77 22.60
CA GLU A 671 -21.46 -19.57 21.39
C GLU A 671 -20.48 -20.74 21.17
N MET A 672 -19.81 -21.22 22.24
CA MET A 672 -18.91 -22.38 22.17
C MET A 672 -19.63 -23.66 21.72
N GLU A 673 -20.85 -23.91 22.22
CA GLU A 673 -21.67 -25.04 21.79
C GLU A 673 -22.06 -24.97 20.31
N LEU A 674 -22.41 -23.77 19.81
CA LEU A 674 -22.71 -23.57 18.39
C LEU A 674 -21.50 -23.84 17.50
N LEU A 675 -20.30 -23.45 17.95
CA LEU A 675 -19.04 -23.73 17.26
C LEU A 675 -18.69 -25.23 17.29
N ARG A 676 -18.94 -25.90 18.43
CA ARG A 676 -18.82 -27.36 18.56
C ARG A 676 -19.74 -28.10 17.58
N TYR A 677 -20.95 -27.58 17.36
CA TYR A 677 -21.90 -28.13 16.40
C TYR A 677 -21.48 -27.90 14.93
N PHE A 678 -20.97 -26.72 14.61
CA PHE A 678 -20.59 -26.35 13.24
C PHE A 678 -19.35 -27.08 12.74
N LEU A 679 -18.28 -27.12 13.56
CA LEU A 679 -16.94 -27.50 13.12
C LEU A 679 -16.88 -28.84 12.38
N PRO A 680 -17.39 -29.97 12.91
CA PRO A 680 -17.24 -31.29 12.27
C PRO A 680 -17.85 -31.34 10.86
N SER A 681 -18.99 -30.67 10.66
CA SER A 681 -19.68 -30.63 9.37
C SER A 681 -18.99 -29.73 8.33
N SER A 682 -18.13 -28.81 8.78
CA SER A 682 -17.49 -27.79 7.93
C SER A 682 -16.13 -28.23 7.35
N LEU A 683 -15.41 -29.14 8.02
CA LEU A 683 -14.03 -29.49 7.66
C LEU A 683 -13.91 -30.08 6.25
N ASN A 684 -14.88 -30.89 5.82
CA ASN A 684 -14.90 -31.50 4.49
C ASN A 684 -15.66 -30.67 3.43
N SER A 685 -15.77 -29.35 3.63
CA SER A 685 -16.47 -28.46 2.69
C SER A 685 -15.74 -28.38 1.33
N GLN A 686 -16.40 -28.84 0.27
CA GLN A 686 -15.81 -28.86 -1.08
C GLN A 686 -15.64 -27.45 -1.70
N SER A 687 -16.37 -26.45 -1.20
CA SER A 687 -16.32 -25.07 -1.65
C SER A 687 -15.04 -24.34 -1.20
N PRO A 688 -14.14 -23.95 -2.12
CA PRO A 688 -12.92 -23.21 -1.74
C PRO A 688 -13.22 -21.88 -1.03
N GLY A 689 -14.22 -21.14 -1.52
CA GLY A 689 -14.67 -19.88 -0.90
C GLY A 689 -15.20 -20.10 0.52
N GLY A 690 -16.01 -21.13 0.74
CA GLY A 690 -16.51 -21.50 2.06
C GLY A 690 -15.40 -21.90 3.04
N ARG A 691 -14.35 -22.61 2.58
CA ARG A 691 -13.18 -22.94 3.41
C ARG A 691 -12.42 -21.69 3.83
N GLN A 692 -12.14 -20.79 2.89
CA GLN A 692 -11.41 -19.56 3.19
C GLN A 692 -12.18 -18.65 4.16
N GLN A 693 -13.49 -18.51 3.99
CA GLN A 693 -14.33 -17.75 4.91
C GLN A 693 -14.38 -18.39 6.31
N THR A 694 -14.51 -19.72 6.40
CA THR A 694 -14.42 -20.46 7.67
C THR A 694 -13.11 -20.15 8.40
N ILE A 695 -11.96 -20.28 7.71
CA ILE A 695 -10.64 -20.00 8.29
C ILE A 695 -10.53 -18.54 8.75
N SER A 696 -11.04 -17.59 7.95
CA SER A 696 -11.03 -16.17 8.31
C SER A 696 -11.90 -15.86 9.53
N LEU A 697 -13.06 -16.49 9.66
CA LEU A 697 -13.98 -16.28 10.78
C LEU A 697 -13.44 -16.90 12.08
N PHE A 698 -12.90 -18.11 12.01
CA PHE A 698 -12.18 -18.71 13.14
C PHE A 698 -10.96 -17.89 13.54
N LYS A 699 -10.23 -17.28 12.60
CA LYS A 699 -9.14 -16.35 12.96
C LYS A 699 -9.64 -15.18 13.82
N LYS A 700 -10.78 -14.58 13.48
CA LYS A 700 -11.40 -13.49 14.27
C LYS A 700 -11.81 -13.99 15.66
N LEU A 701 -12.45 -15.16 15.74
CA LEU A 701 -12.80 -15.81 17.01
C LEU A 701 -11.57 -16.04 17.89
N LEU A 702 -10.50 -16.62 17.33
CA LEU A 702 -9.26 -16.91 18.06
C LEU A 702 -8.59 -15.62 18.56
N CYS A 703 -8.61 -14.53 17.77
CA CYS A 703 -8.15 -13.23 18.24
C CYS A 703 -9.02 -12.70 19.40
N ARG A 704 -10.35 -12.84 19.31
CA ARG A 704 -11.28 -12.46 20.39
C ARG A 704 -11.01 -13.25 21.68
N VAL A 705 -10.80 -14.56 21.60
CA VAL A 705 -10.43 -15.41 22.75
C VAL A 705 -9.11 -14.95 23.37
N LYS A 706 -8.11 -14.63 22.54
CA LYS A 706 -6.81 -14.13 23.01
C LYS A 706 -6.93 -12.77 23.71
N ASP A 707 -7.57 -11.80 23.07
CA ASP A 707 -7.68 -10.42 23.57
C ASP A 707 -8.55 -10.36 24.84
N SER A 708 -9.70 -11.05 24.85
CA SER A 708 -10.55 -11.15 26.05
C SER A 708 -9.86 -11.94 27.17
N GLY A 709 -9.15 -13.03 26.86
CA GLY A 709 -8.38 -13.80 27.83
C GLY A 709 -7.25 -12.99 28.49
N GLN A 710 -6.54 -12.16 27.73
CA GLN A 710 -5.52 -11.25 28.27
C GLN A 710 -6.12 -10.19 29.21
N LEU A 711 -7.32 -9.70 28.89
CA LEU A 711 -8.04 -8.76 29.76
C LEU A 711 -8.46 -9.43 31.07
N LEU A 712 -9.03 -10.64 31.01
CA LEU A 712 -9.42 -11.43 32.19
C LEU A 712 -8.22 -11.73 33.09
N LEU A 713 -7.07 -12.14 32.53
CA LEU A 713 -5.84 -12.38 33.30
C LEU A 713 -5.33 -11.13 34.03
N ARG A 714 -5.46 -9.94 33.41
CA ARG A 714 -5.07 -8.67 34.06
C ARG A 714 -6.02 -8.33 35.20
N ARG A 715 -7.33 -8.54 35.03
CA ARG A 715 -8.34 -8.32 36.07
C ARG A 715 -8.20 -9.27 37.23
N LEU A 716 -7.92 -10.55 36.98
CA LEU A 716 -7.62 -11.54 38.01
C LEU A 716 -6.45 -11.15 38.94
N ALA A 717 -5.50 -10.37 38.43
CA ALA A 717 -4.36 -9.88 39.20
C ALA A 717 -4.67 -8.59 40.01
N GLN A 718 -5.78 -7.88 39.70
CA GLN A 718 -6.08 -6.54 40.21
C GLN A 718 -7.38 -6.47 41.03
N ASP A 719 -8.43 -7.22 40.65
CA ASP A 719 -9.76 -7.18 41.25
C ASP A 719 -10.10 -8.48 42.01
N VAL A 720 -10.38 -8.36 43.31
CA VAL A 720 -10.66 -9.51 44.19
C VAL A 720 -12.12 -9.99 44.06
N GLU A 721 -13.06 -9.09 43.78
CA GLU A 721 -14.51 -9.39 43.78
C GLU A 721 -14.99 -10.17 42.55
N GLN A 722 -14.34 -10.01 41.39
CA GLN A 722 -14.71 -10.68 40.12
C GLN A 722 -13.84 -11.90 39.82
N ARG A 723 -12.97 -12.27 40.76
CA ARG A 723 -11.91 -13.25 40.53
C ARG A 723 -12.42 -14.64 40.19
N ASP A 724 -13.43 -15.13 40.90
CA ASP A 724 -13.97 -16.48 40.67
C ASP A 724 -14.69 -16.61 39.33
N MET A 725 -15.41 -15.57 38.91
CA MET A 725 -16.13 -15.53 37.63
C MET A 725 -15.16 -15.42 36.44
N ASP A 726 -14.14 -14.58 36.56
CA ASP A 726 -13.09 -14.43 35.54
C ASP A 726 -12.27 -15.73 35.41
N GLN A 727 -11.97 -16.40 36.54
CA GLN A 727 -11.29 -17.68 36.56
C GLN A 727 -12.11 -18.77 35.88
N HIS A 728 -13.41 -18.86 36.21
CA HIS A 728 -14.33 -19.81 35.58
C HIS A 728 -14.40 -19.61 34.06
N THR A 729 -14.43 -18.36 33.60
CA THR A 729 -14.45 -18.03 32.18
C THR A 729 -13.16 -18.46 31.47
N LEU A 730 -11.99 -18.26 32.10
CA LEU A 730 -10.72 -18.73 31.57
C LEU A 730 -10.64 -20.26 31.51
N ASP A 731 -11.19 -20.96 32.50
CA ASP A 731 -11.25 -22.43 32.50
C ASP A 731 -12.12 -22.95 31.35
N MET A 732 -13.27 -22.31 31.08
CA MET A 732 -14.09 -22.60 29.90
C MET A 732 -13.32 -22.37 28.59
N TYR A 733 -12.56 -21.26 28.49
CA TYR A 733 -11.74 -21.00 27.30
C TYR A 733 -10.70 -22.10 27.12
N LYS A 734 -10.04 -22.52 28.19
CA LYS A 734 -9.03 -23.58 28.15
C LYS A 734 -9.62 -24.90 27.70
N GLU A 735 -10.76 -25.31 28.26
CA GLU A 735 -11.46 -26.53 27.85
C GLU A 735 -11.86 -26.47 26.36
N PHE A 736 -12.45 -25.36 25.93
CA PHE A 736 -12.84 -25.16 24.53
C PHE A 736 -11.65 -25.21 23.58
N MET A 737 -10.54 -24.54 23.91
CA MET A 737 -9.34 -24.49 23.10
C MET A 737 -8.63 -25.85 23.00
N CYS A 738 -8.59 -26.62 24.10
CA CYS A 738 -8.10 -27.99 24.10
C CYS A 738 -8.96 -28.89 23.20
N TRP A 739 -10.28 -28.85 23.34
CA TRP A 739 -11.21 -29.59 22.48
C TRP A 739 -11.05 -29.21 21.00
N PHE A 740 -10.92 -27.91 20.71
CA PHE A 740 -10.77 -27.40 19.35
C PHE A 740 -9.47 -27.92 18.72
N CYS A 741 -8.36 -27.86 19.46
CA CYS A 741 -7.07 -28.40 19.05
C CYS A 741 -7.13 -29.91 18.78
N GLU A 742 -7.65 -30.68 19.74
CA GLU A 742 -7.76 -32.14 19.63
C GLU A 742 -8.62 -32.56 18.43
N SER A 743 -9.79 -31.92 18.26
CA SER A 743 -10.70 -32.20 17.16
C SER A 743 -10.07 -31.98 15.79
N LEU A 744 -9.21 -30.96 15.65
CA LEU A 744 -8.50 -30.70 14.39
C LEU A 744 -7.36 -31.72 14.14
N LEU A 745 -6.66 -32.16 15.19
CA LEU A 745 -5.56 -33.13 15.07
C LEU A 745 -6.06 -34.55 14.77
N VAL A 746 -7.15 -34.99 15.40
CA VAL A 746 -7.74 -36.33 15.22
C VAL A 746 -8.17 -36.57 13.77
N VAL A 747 -8.65 -35.52 13.11
CA VAL A 747 -9.19 -35.58 11.75
C VAL A 747 -8.08 -35.73 10.68
N LEU A 748 -6.81 -35.49 11.02
CA LEU A 748 -5.65 -35.62 10.10
C LEU A 748 -5.14 -37.07 9.92
N HIS A 749 -6.01 -38.07 10.10
CA HIS A 749 -5.63 -39.47 9.90
C HIS A 749 -5.20 -39.75 8.44
N PRO A 750 -4.38 -40.79 8.20
CA PRO A 750 -4.07 -41.24 6.84
C PRO A 750 -5.35 -41.49 6.04
N GLY A 751 -5.44 -40.93 4.84
CA GLY A 751 -6.63 -41.00 3.98
C GLY A 751 -7.66 -39.89 4.17
N ALA A 752 -7.42 -38.91 5.05
CA ALA A 752 -8.24 -37.70 5.13
C ALA A 752 -8.28 -36.95 3.79
N SER A 753 -9.44 -36.35 3.47
CA SER A 753 -9.62 -35.64 2.19
C SER A 753 -8.74 -34.38 2.12
N PHE A 754 -8.43 -33.93 0.90
CA PHE A 754 -7.71 -32.66 0.69
C PHE A 754 -8.37 -31.48 1.41
N SER A 755 -9.70 -31.35 1.29
CA SER A 755 -10.47 -30.29 1.95
C SER A 755 -10.28 -30.29 3.46
N THR A 756 -10.36 -31.48 4.05
CA THR A 756 -10.25 -31.70 5.48
C THR A 756 -8.84 -31.37 5.97
N CYS A 757 -7.80 -31.91 5.32
CA CYS A 757 -6.41 -31.63 5.66
C CYS A 757 -6.11 -30.13 5.55
N LEU A 758 -6.53 -29.48 4.46
CA LEU A 758 -6.29 -28.07 4.22
C LEU A 758 -6.94 -27.20 5.31
N THR A 759 -8.20 -27.44 5.63
CA THR A 759 -8.94 -26.65 6.63
C THR A 759 -8.36 -26.89 8.04
N ALA A 760 -8.12 -28.15 8.41
CA ALA A 760 -7.60 -28.50 9.73
C ALA A 760 -6.18 -27.96 9.95
N LEU A 761 -5.26 -28.18 9.00
CA LEU A 761 -3.89 -27.65 9.10
C LEU A 761 -3.84 -26.13 9.11
N SER A 762 -4.72 -25.46 8.34
CA SER A 762 -4.79 -23.99 8.35
C SER A 762 -5.25 -23.46 9.72
N LEU A 763 -6.28 -24.08 10.32
CA LEU A 763 -6.77 -23.71 11.66
C LEU A 763 -5.74 -24.02 12.75
N LEU A 764 -5.05 -25.17 12.67
CA LEU A 764 -3.93 -25.51 13.57
C LEU A 764 -2.77 -24.53 13.43
N GLY A 765 -2.46 -24.09 12.21
CA GLY A 765 -1.48 -23.03 11.96
C GLY A 765 -1.85 -21.71 12.62
N LEU A 766 -3.13 -21.33 12.63
CA LEU A 766 -3.60 -20.15 13.37
C LEU A 766 -3.45 -20.31 14.89
N LEU A 767 -3.73 -21.49 15.45
CA LEU A 767 -3.50 -21.78 16.86
C LEU A 767 -2.02 -21.65 17.22
N ALA A 768 -1.14 -22.21 16.39
CA ALA A 768 0.30 -22.16 16.56
C ALA A 768 0.82 -20.71 16.59
N GLN A 769 0.31 -19.86 15.69
CA GLN A 769 0.68 -18.44 15.60
C GLN A 769 0.13 -17.59 16.76
N LEU A 770 -1.10 -17.86 17.23
CA LEU A 770 -1.78 -17.00 18.20
C LEU A 770 -1.51 -17.40 19.66
N PHE A 771 -1.43 -18.70 19.96
CA PHE A 771 -1.37 -19.26 21.31
C PHE A 771 -0.11 -20.10 21.60
N THR A 772 0.62 -20.56 20.57
CA THR A 772 1.78 -21.47 20.67
C THR A 772 1.45 -22.86 21.24
N PHE A 773 2.32 -23.85 21.00
CA PHE A 773 2.22 -25.20 21.56
C PHE A 773 3.25 -25.46 22.67
N ASN A 774 3.49 -24.45 23.51
CA ASN A 774 4.44 -24.59 24.60
C ASN A 774 3.84 -25.47 25.72
N THR A 775 4.71 -26.16 26.46
CA THR A 775 4.33 -27.01 27.61
C THR A 775 4.72 -26.39 28.95
N GLY A 776 5.26 -25.16 28.92
CA GLY A 776 5.73 -24.43 30.10
C GLY A 776 4.60 -23.97 31.04
N PRO A 777 4.93 -23.66 32.30
CA PRO A 777 3.96 -23.23 33.31
C PRO A 777 3.29 -21.87 33.01
N ASP A 778 3.92 -21.04 32.18
CA ASP A 778 3.44 -19.70 31.82
C ASP A 778 2.44 -19.70 30.64
N ASP A 779 2.19 -20.85 30.01
CA ASP A 779 1.19 -20.98 28.94
C ASP A 779 -0.20 -21.24 29.54
N VAL A 780 -1.03 -20.20 29.49
CA VAL A 780 -2.40 -20.16 30.04
C VAL A 780 -3.27 -21.30 29.47
N PHE A 781 -3.15 -21.58 28.18
CA PHE A 781 -3.99 -22.58 27.50
C PHE A 781 -3.32 -23.97 27.44
N ALA A 782 -1.98 -24.02 27.53
CA ALA A 782 -1.18 -25.24 27.57
C ALA A 782 -1.50 -26.24 26.45
N LEU A 783 -1.74 -25.73 25.23
CA LEU A 783 -2.17 -26.54 24.07
C LEU A 783 -1.15 -27.64 23.71
N GLY A 784 0.13 -27.44 24.04
CA GLY A 784 1.17 -28.45 23.85
C GLY A 784 0.89 -29.77 24.58
N LYS A 785 0.14 -29.76 25.69
CA LYS A 785 -0.20 -30.99 26.44
C LYS A 785 -1.22 -31.89 25.71
N VAL A 786 -1.99 -31.33 24.78
CA VAL A 786 -2.99 -32.05 23.97
C VAL A 786 -2.33 -32.82 22.81
N VAL A 787 -1.13 -32.40 22.39
CA VAL A 787 -0.45 -32.99 21.24
C VAL A 787 0.22 -34.30 21.62
N THR A 788 -0.32 -35.42 21.15
CA THR A 788 0.26 -36.76 21.35
C THR A 788 1.26 -37.11 20.24
N PRO A 789 2.15 -38.09 20.44
CA PRO A 789 3.01 -38.58 19.38
C PRO A 789 2.25 -39.12 18.16
N ALA A 790 1.05 -39.67 18.35
CA ALA A 790 0.17 -40.12 17.27
C ALA A 790 -0.35 -38.93 16.45
N HIS A 791 -0.72 -37.82 17.10
CA HIS A 791 -1.12 -36.58 16.41
C HIS A 791 0.02 -36.01 15.56
N ALA A 792 1.24 -35.93 16.13
CA ALA A 792 2.40 -35.47 15.37
C ALA A 792 2.73 -36.38 14.19
N GLN A 793 2.57 -37.70 14.34
CA GLN A 793 2.74 -38.67 13.24
C GLN A 793 1.70 -38.47 12.12
N ASN A 794 0.45 -38.18 12.45
CA ASN A 794 -0.60 -37.87 11.47
C ASN A 794 -0.26 -36.62 10.65
N VAL A 795 0.25 -35.57 11.31
CA VAL A 795 0.74 -34.36 10.61
C VAL A 795 1.95 -34.70 9.72
N LEU A 796 2.86 -35.56 10.17
CA LEU A 796 3.99 -36.03 9.35
C LEU A 796 3.53 -36.76 8.09
N TYR A 797 2.50 -37.61 8.17
CA TYR A 797 1.91 -38.25 6.99
C TYR A 797 1.30 -37.25 6.00
N CYS A 798 0.85 -36.08 6.46
CA CYS A 798 0.33 -35.03 5.57
C CYS A 798 1.42 -34.45 4.63
N ILE A 799 2.72 -34.52 4.99
CA ILE A 799 3.81 -34.11 4.09
C ILE A 799 3.86 -35.01 2.83
N ALA A 800 3.40 -36.26 2.92
CA ALA A 800 3.32 -37.16 1.77
C ALA A 800 2.13 -36.87 0.82
N SER A 801 1.30 -35.86 1.12
CA SER A 801 0.19 -35.43 0.24
C SER A 801 0.67 -35.05 -1.16
N ASN A 802 -0.13 -35.31 -2.20
CA ASN A 802 0.19 -34.85 -3.56
C ASN A 802 -0.01 -33.32 -3.74
N PHE A 803 -0.70 -32.67 -2.81
CA PHE A 803 -1.03 -31.25 -2.87
C PHE A 803 0.01 -30.41 -2.11
N LEU A 804 0.63 -29.45 -2.79
CA LEU A 804 1.72 -28.65 -2.25
C LEU A 804 1.30 -27.82 -1.02
N GLU A 805 0.10 -27.24 -1.01
CA GLU A 805 -0.35 -26.41 0.11
C GLU A 805 -0.44 -27.24 1.42
N VAL A 806 -0.87 -28.50 1.32
CA VAL A 806 -0.94 -29.41 2.47
C VAL A 806 0.46 -29.72 3.01
N LYS A 807 1.44 -29.95 2.12
CA LYS A 807 2.84 -30.19 2.52
C LYS A 807 3.42 -29.01 3.29
N GLN A 808 3.21 -27.79 2.76
CA GLN A 808 3.72 -26.56 3.33
C GLN A 808 3.12 -26.30 4.71
N LEU A 809 1.80 -26.41 4.85
CA LEU A 809 1.12 -26.24 6.14
C LEU A 809 1.54 -27.29 7.16
N ALA A 810 1.65 -28.56 6.76
CA ALA A 810 2.07 -29.64 7.65
C ALA A 810 3.52 -29.46 8.13
N SER A 811 4.45 -29.14 7.22
CA SER A 811 5.86 -28.88 7.55
C SER A 811 6.02 -27.68 8.49
N ALA A 812 5.33 -26.58 8.21
CA ALA A 812 5.34 -25.41 9.08
C ALA A 812 4.75 -25.69 10.48
N LEU A 813 3.71 -26.53 10.56
CA LEU A 813 3.10 -26.93 11.82
C LEU A 813 4.04 -27.84 12.64
N LEU A 814 4.70 -28.82 12.01
CA LEU A 814 5.62 -29.74 12.71
C LEU A 814 6.77 -29.02 13.42
N CYS A 815 7.28 -27.93 12.84
CA CYS A 815 8.32 -27.11 13.47
C CYS A 815 7.83 -26.37 14.73
N GLN A 816 6.50 -26.26 14.92
CA GLN A 816 5.86 -25.56 16.03
C GLN A 816 5.26 -26.51 17.07
N LEU A 817 5.09 -27.80 16.75
CA LEU A 817 4.59 -28.81 17.69
C LEU A 817 5.63 -29.12 18.79
N PRO A 818 5.20 -29.65 19.95
CA PRO A 818 6.12 -30.00 21.04
C PRO A 818 7.18 -31.01 20.58
N PRO A 819 8.49 -30.75 20.81
CA PRO A 819 9.56 -31.63 20.35
C PRO A 819 9.44 -33.08 20.85
N GLY A 820 8.93 -33.28 22.07
CA GLY A 820 8.67 -34.61 22.63
C GLY A 820 7.56 -35.38 21.92
N ALA A 821 6.58 -34.71 21.31
CA ALA A 821 5.53 -35.36 20.53
C ALA A 821 6.03 -35.71 19.12
N VAL A 822 6.79 -34.80 18.49
CA VAL A 822 7.36 -35.04 17.15
C VAL A 822 8.43 -36.14 17.19
N GLY A 823 9.21 -36.22 18.27
CA GLY A 823 10.13 -37.35 18.53
C GLY A 823 11.39 -37.38 17.64
N LEU A 824 11.74 -36.27 16.96
CA LEU A 824 12.96 -36.21 16.13
C LEU A 824 14.27 -36.17 16.95
N GLN A 825 14.17 -36.02 18.27
CA GLN A 825 15.31 -36.15 19.19
C GLN A 825 15.72 -37.61 19.37
N GLU A 826 14.84 -38.57 19.05
CA GLU A 826 15.16 -40.00 19.09
C GLU A 826 15.99 -40.39 17.86
N PRO A 827 17.21 -40.93 18.04
CA PRO A 827 18.12 -41.23 16.93
C PRO A 827 17.52 -42.14 15.85
N LEU A 828 16.78 -43.17 16.26
CA LEU A 828 16.15 -44.13 15.34
C LEU A 828 15.07 -43.47 14.48
N ARG A 829 14.18 -42.67 15.08
CA ARG A 829 13.13 -41.98 14.36
C ARG A 829 13.70 -40.94 13.39
N MET A 830 14.71 -40.19 13.83
CA MET A 830 15.43 -39.25 12.97
C MET A 830 16.09 -39.96 11.78
N GLN A 831 16.74 -41.11 12.02
CA GLN A 831 17.36 -41.91 10.95
C GLN A 831 16.32 -42.44 9.96
N CYS A 832 15.15 -42.92 10.41
CA CYS A 832 14.07 -43.33 9.52
C CYS A 832 13.56 -42.18 8.64
N VAL A 833 13.37 -40.98 9.21
CA VAL A 833 12.94 -39.80 8.44
C VAL A 833 14.02 -39.35 7.45
N LEU A 834 15.29 -39.39 7.84
CA LEU A 834 16.42 -39.08 6.97
C LEU A 834 16.52 -40.08 5.80
N GLN A 835 16.40 -41.37 6.07
CA GLN A 835 16.39 -42.42 5.03
C GLN A 835 15.20 -42.25 4.07
N ALA A 836 14.01 -41.93 4.60
CA ALA A 836 12.85 -41.63 3.78
C ALA A 836 13.09 -40.40 2.88
N ALA A 837 13.66 -39.32 3.42
CA ALA A 837 14.00 -38.11 2.64
C ALA A 837 15.01 -38.43 1.53
N LEU A 838 16.04 -39.23 1.82
CA LEU A 838 17.02 -39.66 0.83
C LEU A 838 16.38 -40.53 -0.27
N GLY A 839 15.56 -41.51 0.08
CA GLY A 839 14.88 -42.37 -0.90
C GLY A 839 13.87 -41.59 -1.78
N LEU A 840 13.15 -40.64 -1.19
CA LEU A 840 12.23 -39.77 -1.94
C LEU A 840 12.96 -38.78 -2.85
N SER A 841 14.17 -38.35 -2.50
CA SER A 841 14.99 -37.45 -3.33
C SER A 841 15.44 -38.07 -4.65
N THR A 842 15.47 -39.40 -4.74
CA THR A 842 15.77 -40.16 -5.96
C THR A 842 14.53 -40.75 -6.62
N SER A 843 13.33 -40.34 -6.20
CA SER A 843 12.07 -40.86 -6.76
C SER A 843 11.83 -40.32 -8.18
N THR A 844 11.32 -41.21 -9.02
CA THR A 844 10.81 -40.90 -10.37
C THR A 844 9.56 -40.06 -10.38
N LYS A 845 8.91 -39.90 -9.22
CA LYS A 845 7.74 -39.05 -9.03
C LYS A 845 8.17 -37.65 -8.58
N PRO A 846 7.86 -36.61 -9.37
CA PRO A 846 8.13 -35.22 -9.02
C PRO A 846 7.76 -34.77 -7.61
N PHE A 847 6.56 -35.12 -7.14
CA PHE A 847 6.03 -34.66 -5.87
C PHE A 847 6.77 -35.26 -4.66
N ASP A 848 7.46 -36.39 -4.85
CA ASP A 848 8.29 -37.02 -3.83
C ASP A 848 9.57 -36.21 -3.57
N SER A 849 10.18 -35.63 -4.61
CA SER A 849 11.34 -34.73 -4.42
C SER A 849 10.98 -33.48 -3.60
N VAL A 850 9.75 -32.98 -3.77
CA VAL A 850 9.22 -31.88 -2.95
C VAL A 850 8.96 -32.36 -1.52
N THR A 851 8.43 -33.58 -1.32
CA THR A 851 8.32 -34.20 0.01
C THR A 851 9.68 -34.27 0.70
N ALA A 852 10.70 -34.77 -0.02
CA ALA A 852 12.07 -34.90 0.48
C ALA A 852 12.64 -33.55 0.96
N ALA A 853 12.45 -32.49 0.17
CA ALA A 853 12.87 -31.15 0.55
C ALA A 853 12.24 -30.67 1.88
N HIS A 854 10.94 -30.90 2.08
CA HIS A 854 10.27 -30.54 3.34
C HIS A 854 10.77 -31.38 4.53
N LEU A 855 11.09 -32.66 4.31
CA LEU A 855 11.66 -33.52 5.34
C LEU A 855 13.09 -33.09 5.71
N PHE A 856 13.94 -32.75 4.73
CA PHE A 856 15.27 -32.20 5.00
C PHE A 856 15.17 -30.90 5.80
N ASN A 857 14.31 -29.97 5.41
CA ASN A 857 14.12 -28.71 6.12
C ASN A 857 13.68 -28.92 7.58
N LEU A 858 12.82 -29.92 7.84
CA LEU A 858 12.44 -30.30 9.21
C LEU A 858 13.64 -30.81 10.03
N LEU A 859 14.54 -31.57 9.39
CA LEU A 859 15.74 -32.13 10.02
C LEU A 859 16.83 -31.08 10.26
N LEU A 860 16.89 -29.99 9.48
CA LEU A 860 17.92 -28.94 9.60
C LEU A 860 17.98 -28.31 11.00
N HIS A 861 16.91 -28.39 11.79
CA HIS A 861 16.86 -27.88 13.15
C HIS A 861 17.38 -28.86 14.22
N GLN A 862 17.73 -30.10 13.85
CA GLN A 862 18.16 -31.13 14.80
C GLN A 862 19.69 -31.17 14.95
N PRO A 863 20.23 -31.07 16.18
CA PRO A 863 21.68 -31.02 16.40
C PRO A 863 22.39 -32.35 16.06
N ALA A 864 21.67 -33.47 16.08
CA ALA A 864 22.22 -34.80 15.79
C ALA A 864 22.27 -35.14 14.29
N LEU A 865 21.80 -34.25 13.40
CA LEU A 865 21.72 -34.50 11.97
C LEU A 865 23.07 -34.82 11.30
N PRO A 866 24.18 -34.09 11.56
CA PRO A 866 25.47 -34.38 10.92
C PRO A 866 25.99 -35.77 11.26
N GLN A 867 25.76 -36.24 12.49
CA GLN A 867 26.13 -37.59 12.92
C GLN A 867 25.28 -38.65 12.22
N ALA A 868 23.98 -38.41 12.02
CA ALA A 868 23.11 -39.33 11.29
C ALA A 868 23.47 -39.41 9.80
N LEU A 869 23.86 -38.30 9.18
CA LEU A 869 24.40 -38.27 7.82
C LEU A 869 25.70 -39.07 7.70
N LEU A 870 26.59 -38.96 8.69
CA LEU A 870 27.83 -39.74 8.72
C LEU A 870 27.57 -41.26 8.74
N LEU A 871 26.61 -41.72 9.56
CA LEU A 871 26.21 -43.13 9.57
C LEU A 871 25.63 -43.56 8.22
N CYS A 872 24.78 -42.74 7.60
CA CYS A 872 24.25 -43.01 6.26
C CYS A 872 25.35 -43.05 5.19
N ALA A 873 26.38 -42.21 5.31
CA ALA A 873 27.53 -42.21 4.42
C ALA A 873 28.33 -43.52 4.52
N GLN A 874 28.54 -44.01 5.75
CA GLN A 874 29.23 -45.27 6.01
C GLN A 874 28.46 -46.46 5.41
N ASP A 875 27.13 -46.49 5.58
CA ASP A 875 26.26 -47.51 4.98
C ASP A 875 26.30 -47.50 3.44
N GLN A 876 26.48 -46.32 2.83
CA GLN A 876 26.56 -46.15 1.37
C GLN A 876 27.99 -46.23 0.81
N GLY A 877 29.01 -46.44 1.66
CA GLY A 877 30.42 -46.47 1.25
C GLY A 877 30.96 -45.12 0.74
N LEU A 878 30.39 -44.00 1.18
CA LEU A 878 30.78 -42.65 0.79
C LEU A 878 31.77 -42.03 1.79
N SER A 879 32.80 -41.35 1.28
CA SER A 879 33.70 -40.56 2.13
C SER A 879 33.07 -39.21 2.44
N PHE A 880 32.50 -39.07 3.64
CA PHE A 880 31.87 -37.84 4.13
C PHE A 880 32.49 -37.41 5.46
N GLN A 881 32.85 -36.14 5.57
CA GLN A 881 33.36 -35.53 6.80
C GLN A 881 32.42 -34.39 7.22
N PRO A 882 31.69 -34.52 8.34
CA PRO A 882 30.80 -33.47 8.79
C PRO A 882 31.60 -32.25 9.32
N PRO A 883 31.05 -31.02 9.20
CA PRO A 883 31.64 -29.83 9.80
C PRO A 883 31.68 -29.95 11.34
N ASN A 884 32.87 -29.86 11.94
CA ASN A 884 33.09 -30.04 13.39
C ASN A 884 32.87 -28.73 14.17
N LEU A 885 31.81 -28.66 14.99
CA LEU A 885 31.60 -27.56 15.95
C LEU A 885 31.02 -28.10 17.28
N THR A 886 31.71 -27.86 18.39
CA THR A 886 31.41 -28.45 19.71
C THR A 886 30.41 -27.67 20.56
N GLN A 887 30.13 -26.39 20.25
CA GLN A 887 29.06 -25.58 20.87
C GLN A 887 28.57 -24.52 19.88
N ALA A 888 27.35 -24.65 19.39
CA ALA A 888 26.79 -23.76 18.37
C ALA A 888 25.52 -23.03 18.84
N SER A 889 25.42 -21.74 18.51
CA SER A 889 24.16 -20.99 18.60
C SER A 889 23.11 -21.60 17.66
N LYS A 890 21.81 -21.33 17.86
CA LYS A 890 20.74 -21.86 16.98
C LYS A 890 20.95 -21.49 15.50
N ALA A 891 21.45 -20.28 15.22
CA ALA A 891 21.76 -19.83 13.86
C ALA A 891 22.96 -20.58 13.26
N LEU A 892 24.01 -20.80 14.07
CA LEU A 892 25.18 -21.58 13.66
C LEU A 892 24.84 -23.07 13.47
N CYS A 893 23.92 -23.62 14.25
CA CYS A 893 23.39 -24.98 14.10
C CYS A 893 22.68 -25.15 12.74
N LEU A 894 21.81 -24.19 12.38
CA LEU A 894 21.13 -24.20 11.08
C LEU A 894 22.13 -24.10 9.92
N GLU A 895 23.11 -23.20 10.01
CA GLU A 895 24.17 -23.06 8.99
C GLU A 895 24.97 -24.37 8.82
N THR A 896 25.43 -24.94 9.94
CA THR A 896 26.24 -26.19 9.97
C THR A 896 25.46 -27.37 9.41
N ASN A 897 24.20 -27.53 9.82
CA ASN A 897 23.34 -28.61 9.35
C ASN A 897 23.01 -28.46 7.86
N THR A 898 22.76 -27.24 7.40
CA THR A 898 22.48 -26.97 5.99
C THR A 898 23.70 -27.28 5.13
N LEU A 899 24.88 -26.86 5.57
CA LEU A 899 26.15 -27.17 4.90
C LEU A 899 26.37 -28.69 4.81
N ALA A 900 26.16 -29.42 5.92
CA ALA A 900 26.30 -30.88 5.95
C ALA A 900 25.32 -31.59 5.00
N VAL A 901 24.05 -31.16 4.95
CA VAL A 901 23.04 -31.70 4.02
C VAL A 901 23.42 -31.41 2.57
N VAL A 902 23.81 -30.16 2.24
CA VAL A 902 24.19 -29.78 0.89
C VAL A 902 25.44 -30.56 0.44
N GLN A 903 26.46 -30.68 1.29
CA GLN A 903 27.67 -31.48 1.01
C GLN A 903 27.32 -32.95 0.76
N PHE A 904 26.50 -33.56 1.61
CA PHE A 904 26.10 -34.96 1.45
C PHE A 904 25.30 -35.18 0.16
N LEU A 905 24.31 -34.32 -0.11
CA LEU A 905 23.50 -34.40 -1.33
C LEU A 905 24.35 -34.17 -2.59
N LEU A 906 25.32 -33.26 -2.54
CA LEU A 906 26.24 -32.98 -3.65
C LEU A 906 27.18 -34.17 -3.92
N LEU A 907 27.69 -34.84 -2.88
CA LEU A 907 28.48 -36.07 -3.01
C LEU A 907 27.68 -37.17 -3.72
N CYS A 908 26.44 -37.39 -3.31
CA CYS A 908 25.59 -38.38 -3.97
C CYS A 908 25.22 -37.96 -5.40
N LEU A 909 24.90 -36.68 -5.61
CA LEU A 909 24.56 -36.14 -6.93
C LEU A 909 25.72 -36.30 -7.91
N ASN A 910 26.97 -36.11 -7.47
CA ASN A 910 28.16 -36.40 -8.27
C ASN A 910 28.23 -37.86 -8.74
N VAL A 911 27.91 -38.81 -7.86
CA VAL A 911 27.85 -40.24 -8.22
C VAL A 911 26.73 -40.50 -9.24
N GLU A 912 25.58 -39.85 -9.08
CA GLU A 912 24.42 -40.00 -9.97
C GLU A 912 24.64 -39.34 -11.33
N VAL A 913 25.30 -38.19 -11.40
CA VAL A 913 25.70 -37.54 -12.65
C VAL A 913 26.65 -38.44 -13.44
N ARG A 914 27.63 -39.07 -12.78
CA ARG A 914 28.52 -40.06 -13.45
C ARG A 914 27.75 -41.26 -14.02
N LYS A 915 26.68 -41.69 -13.36
CA LYS A 915 25.78 -42.74 -13.88
C LYS A 915 24.95 -42.23 -15.06
N ALA A 916 24.51 -40.98 -15.03
CA ALA A 916 23.76 -40.38 -16.14
C ALA A 916 24.64 -40.10 -17.37
N GLU A 917 25.92 -39.76 -17.16
CA GLU A 917 26.95 -39.65 -18.22
C GLU A 917 27.19 -40.99 -18.92
N SER A 918 27.05 -42.12 -18.21
CA SER A 918 27.22 -43.46 -18.80
C SER A 918 25.93 -44.00 -19.44
N SER A 919 24.77 -43.82 -18.80
CA SER A 919 23.46 -44.11 -19.39
C SER A 919 22.37 -43.24 -18.74
N LEU A 920 21.88 -42.29 -19.53
CA LEU A 920 20.78 -41.41 -19.14
C LEU A 920 19.48 -42.20 -18.92
N LEU A 921 19.29 -43.30 -19.63
CA LEU A 921 18.12 -44.17 -19.51
C LEU A 921 18.06 -44.86 -18.15
N LEU A 922 19.17 -45.44 -17.70
CA LEU A 922 19.26 -46.04 -16.37
C LEU A 922 19.12 -44.99 -15.27
N ALA A 923 19.77 -43.83 -15.43
CA ALA A 923 19.64 -42.73 -14.48
C ALA A 923 18.20 -42.23 -14.35
N ALA A 924 17.46 -42.10 -15.45
CA ALA A 924 16.05 -41.70 -15.44
C ALA A 924 15.13 -42.70 -14.72
N ALA A 925 15.51 -43.98 -14.67
CA ALA A 925 14.73 -45.02 -14.01
C ALA A 925 15.04 -45.19 -12.52
N SER A 926 16.31 -45.07 -12.14
CA SER A 926 16.77 -45.37 -10.77
C SER A 926 17.15 -44.15 -9.93
N SER A 927 17.64 -43.08 -10.56
CA SER A 927 18.21 -41.93 -9.85
C SER A 927 18.09 -40.64 -10.68
N PRO A 928 16.87 -40.10 -10.88
CA PRO A 928 16.68 -38.84 -11.57
C PRO A 928 17.40 -37.68 -10.87
N LEU A 929 18.15 -36.89 -11.64
CA LEU A 929 19.03 -35.85 -11.10
C LEU A 929 18.28 -34.66 -10.49
N TYR A 930 17.08 -34.36 -10.98
CA TYR A 930 16.29 -33.20 -10.54
C TYR A 930 15.98 -33.21 -9.04
N GLY A 931 15.80 -34.38 -8.43
CA GLY A 931 15.30 -34.47 -7.06
C GLY A 931 16.30 -33.99 -6.02
N ARG A 932 17.58 -34.35 -6.15
CA ARG A 932 18.64 -33.84 -5.27
C ARG A 932 18.93 -32.37 -5.50
N ALA A 933 18.93 -31.91 -6.76
CA ALA A 933 19.08 -30.49 -7.07
C ALA A 933 17.97 -29.64 -6.45
N HIS A 934 16.74 -30.15 -6.48
CA HIS A 934 15.59 -29.52 -5.80
C HIS A 934 15.80 -29.43 -4.29
N CYS A 935 16.21 -30.52 -3.63
CA CYS A 935 16.48 -30.54 -2.19
C CYS A 935 17.62 -29.59 -1.79
N ILE A 936 18.69 -29.49 -2.58
CA ILE A 936 19.80 -28.55 -2.34
C ILE A 936 19.28 -27.11 -2.43
N THR A 937 18.54 -26.77 -3.48
CA THR A 937 17.95 -25.44 -3.65
C THR A 937 17.05 -25.06 -2.47
N ALA A 938 16.18 -25.98 -2.05
CA ALA A 938 15.26 -25.76 -0.93
C ALA A 938 15.97 -25.59 0.43
N ALA A 939 17.08 -26.29 0.64
CA ALA A 939 17.90 -26.17 1.85
C ALA A 939 18.64 -24.81 1.88
N LEU A 940 19.19 -24.37 0.75
CA LEU A 940 19.84 -23.05 0.63
C LEU A 940 18.87 -21.90 0.94
N GLN A 941 17.61 -22.02 0.52
CA GLN A 941 16.57 -21.02 0.77
C GLN A 941 16.21 -20.84 2.26
N GLN A 942 16.63 -21.75 3.14
CA GLN A 942 16.43 -21.61 4.59
C GLN A 942 17.47 -20.69 5.26
N LEU A 943 18.57 -20.36 4.57
CA LEU A 943 19.68 -19.60 5.16
C LEU A 943 19.54 -18.09 4.94
N ASN A 944 19.93 -17.31 5.95
CA ASN A 944 20.24 -15.90 5.77
C ASN A 944 21.70 -15.76 5.32
N THR A 945 21.89 -15.73 4.01
CA THR A 945 23.18 -15.69 3.33
C THR A 945 24.06 -14.47 3.65
N ARG A 946 23.48 -13.41 4.27
CA ARG A 946 24.23 -12.20 4.68
C ARG A 946 24.97 -12.35 6.01
N CYS A 947 24.71 -13.42 6.77
CA CYS A 947 25.24 -13.60 8.13
C CYS A 947 25.98 -14.94 8.30
N LEU A 948 26.51 -15.50 7.22
CA LEU A 948 27.19 -16.79 7.22
C LEU A 948 28.59 -16.69 7.85
N THR A 949 28.95 -17.70 8.65
CA THR A 949 30.21 -17.77 9.38
C THR A 949 31.20 -18.76 8.76
N LEU A 950 30.72 -19.81 8.07
CA LEU A 950 31.53 -20.87 7.46
C LEU A 950 31.94 -20.54 6.02
N SER A 951 32.41 -19.31 5.79
CA SER A 951 32.60 -18.77 4.43
C SER A 951 33.53 -19.61 3.55
N ASP A 952 34.64 -20.11 4.09
CA ASP A 952 35.61 -20.91 3.31
C ASP A 952 35.02 -22.24 2.84
N GLN A 953 34.25 -22.91 3.70
CA GLN A 953 33.61 -24.18 3.35
C GLN A 953 32.49 -23.95 2.33
N TRP A 954 31.71 -22.87 2.49
CA TRP A 954 30.69 -22.48 1.52
C TRP A 954 31.28 -22.18 0.14
N ARG A 955 32.43 -21.49 0.05
CA ARG A 955 33.09 -21.22 -1.26
C ARG A 955 33.43 -22.50 -2.02
N VAL A 956 33.98 -23.50 -1.32
CA VAL A 956 34.31 -24.80 -1.93
C VAL A 956 33.04 -25.51 -2.42
N VAL A 957 32.02 -25.60 -1.56
CA VAL A 957 30.76 -26.26 -1.88
C VAL A 957 30.01 -25.58 -3.02
N VAL A 958 29.96 -24.24 -3.04
CA VAL A 958 29.28 -23.47 -4.10
C VAL A 958 30.01 -23.61 -5.43
N SER A 959 31.35 -23.58 -5.44
CA SER A 959 32.13 -23.80 -6.67
C SER A 959 31.89 -25.19 -7.25
N GLU A 960 31.87 -26.23 -6.40
CA GLU A 960 31.56 -27.59 -6.82
C GLU A 960 30.11 -27.71 -7.30
N LEU A 961 29.17 -27.07 -6.61
CA LEU A 961 27.75 -27.07 -6.96
C LEU A 961 27.48 -26.45 -8.34
N ILE A 962 28.12 -25.32 -8.65
CA ILE A 962 28.05 -24.69 -9.99
C ILE A 962 28.62 -25.63 -11.05
N THR A 963 29.76 -26.27 -10.76
CA THR A 963 30.41 -27.21 -11.69
C THR A 963 29.54 -28.43 -11.97
N VAL A 964 28.95 -29.04 -10.94
CA VAL A 964 28.02 -30.17 -11.08
C VAL A 964 26.76 -29.76 -11.82
N SER A 965 26.27 -28.53 -11.59
CA SER A 965 25.11 -27.99 -12.31
C SER A 965 25.32 -27.89 -13.83
N TYR A 966 26.52 -27.48 -14.27
CA TYR A 966 26.87 -27.50 -15.69
C TYR A 966 26.90 -28.92 -16.25
N ARG A 967 27.55 -29.87 -15.56
CA ARG A 967 27.57 -31.28 -15.99
C ARG A 967 26.17 -31.89 -16.09
N MET A 968 25.30 -31.59 -15.13
CA MET A 968 23.89 -32.01 -15.18
C MET A 968 23.17 -31.47 -16.42
N SER A 969 23.37 -30.19 -16.72
CA SER A 969 22.82 -29.55 -17.92
C SER A 969 23.34 -30.22 -19.20
N ASP A 970 24.64 -30.49 -19.28
CA ASP A 970 25.27 -31.07 -20.47
C ASP A 970 24.73 -32.47 -20.77
N VAL A 971 24.51 -33.28 -19.73
CA VAL A 971 23.97 -34.65 -19.87
C VAL A 971 22.53 -34.65 -20.41
N VAL A 972 21.69 -33.68 -20.02
CA VAL A 972 20.27 -33.64 -20.40
C VAL A 972 19.97 -32.73 -21.60
N SER A 973 20.91 -31.86 -21.95
CA SER A 973 20.87 -30.92 -23.08
C SER A 973 20.41 -31.56 -24.40
N PRO A 974 20.98 -32.71 -24.84
CA PRO A 974 20.61 -33.32 -26.13
C PRO A 974 19.12 -33.61 -26.28
N VAL A 975 18.44 -33.96 -25.18
CA VAL A 975 17.01 -34.28 -25.19
C VAL A 975 16.15 -33.01 -25.26
N VAL A 976 16.47 -31.98 -24.48
CA VAL A 976 15.66 -30.75 -24.38
C VAL A 976 15.89 -29.77 -25.54
N GLN A 977 17.03 -29.89 -26.23
CA GLN A 977 17.40 -29.09 -27.39
C GLN A 977 17.04 -29.75 -28.73
N SER A 978 16.57 -31.01 -28.72
CA SER A 978 16.14 -31.72 -29.93
C SER A 978 14.99 -31.03 -30.67
N SER A 979 14.97 -31.13 -32.01
CA SER A 979 13.85 -30.69 -32.89
C SER A 979 12.52 -31.33 -32.54
N SER A 980 12.54 -32.58 -32.05
CA SER A 980 11.35 -33.31 -31.61
C SER A 980 11.65 -33.99 -30.27
N PRO A 981 11.63 -33.24 -29.15
CA PRO A 981 11.91 -33.78 -27.81
C PRO A 981 10.96 -34.93 -27.41
N GLU A 982 9.77 -34.98 -28.02
CA GLU A 982 8.73 -36.00 -27.78
C GLU A 982 8.89 -37.29 -28.62
N GLY A 983 9.91 -37.37 -29.47
CA GLY A 983 10.31 -38.63 -30.13
C GLY A 983 9.72 -38.93 -31.52
N LEU A 984 9.12 -37.98 -32.22
CA LEU A 984 8.50 -38.18 -33.54
C LEU A 984 9.46 -38.04 -34.74
N ILE A 985 10.73 -38.48 -34.61
CA ILE A 985 11.83 -38.46 -35.62
C ILE A 985 12.74 -37.21 -35.49
N PRO A 986 14.05 -37.37 -35.17
CA PRO A 986 15.00 -36.25 -35.17
C PRO A 986 15.31 -35.80 -36.61
N MET A 987 15.09 -34.52 -36.90
CA MET A 987 15.48 -33.88 -38.17
C MET A 987 16.76 -33.04 -38.02
N ASP A 988 17.48 -33.18 -36.90
CA ASP A 988 18.62 -32.33 -36.56
C ASP A 988 19.88 -32.70 -37.38
N THR A 989 20.39 -31.75 -38.15
CA THR A 989 21.56 -31.88 -39.04
C THR A 989 22.92 -31.68 -38.36
N GLU A 990 22.96 -31.50 -37.03
CA GLU A 990 24.19 -31.25 -36.26
C GLU A 990 24.83 -32.55 -35.72
N SER A 991 26.08 -32.80 -36.10
CA SER A 991 26.84 -34.05 -35.85
C SER A 991 26.97 -34.47 -34.38
N GLU A 992 27.18 -33.53 -33.45
CA GLU A 992 27.47 -33.84 -32.04
C GLU A 992 26.20 -34.15 -31.22
N THR A 993 25.14 -33.36 -31.39
CA THR A 993 23.83 -33.61 -30.76
C THR A 993 23.18 -34.88 -31.29
N LEU A 994 23.38 -35.18 -32.59
CA LEU A 994 22.89 -36.40 -33.23
C LEU A 994 23.55 -37.66 -32.64
N ALA A 995 24.86 -37.64 -32.37
CA ALA A 995 25.57 -38.78 -31.79
C ALA A 995 25.10 -39.11 -30.35
N GLY A 996 24.88 -38.08 -29.52
CA GLY A 996 24.33 -38.25 -28.18
C GLY A 996 22.90 -38.79 -28.19
N LEU A 997 22.06 -38.26 -29.08
CA LEU A 997 20.66 -38.66 -29.22
C LEU A 997 20.52 -40.06 -29.85
N GLN A 998 21.39 -40.43 -30.79
CA GLN A 998 21.47 -41.80 -31.36
C GLN A 998 21.89 -42.83 -30.30
N ARG A 999 22.82 -42.51 -29.40
CA ARG A 999 23.20 -43.40 -28.28
C ARG A 999 22.00 -43.64 -27.35
N ILE A 1000 21.25 -42.60 -27.02
CA ILE A 1000 20.03 -42.69 -26.19
C ILE A 1000 18.92 -43.50 -26.90
N LEU A 1001 18.69 -43.26 -28.19
CA LEU A 1001 17.70 -44.00 -28.98
C LEU A 1001 18.05 -45.49 -29.16
N GLN A 1002 19.34 -45.84 -29.29
CA GLN A 1002 19.82 -47.22 -29.34
C GLN A 1002 19.62 -47.96 -28.02
N GLU A 1003 19.76 -47.27 -26.88
CA GLU A 1003 19.49 -47.81 -25.53
C GLU A 1003 18.00 -48.07 -25.28
N ILE A 1004 17.09 -47.27 -25.86
CA ILE A 1004 15.64 -47.38 -25.66
C ILE A 1004 15.04 -48.65 -26.33
N GLN A 1005 15.73 -49.28 -27.30
CA GLN A 1005 15.22 -50.39 -28.14
C GLN A 1005 13.71 -50.28 -28.47
N PRO A 1006 13.31 -49.43 -29.42
CA PRO A 1006 11.91 -49.30 -29.81
C PRO A 1006 11.45 -50.59 -30.50
N ARG A 1007 10.74 -51.47 -29.80
CA ARG A 1007 9.98 -52.58 -30.41
C ARG A 1007 8.48 -52.33 -30.46
N ASP A 1008 7.99 -51.19 -30.00
CA ASP A 1008 6.58 -50.84 -30.12
C ASP A 1008 6.32 -50.24 -31.50
N THR A 1009 6.02 -51.14 -32.43
CA THR A 1009 5.11 -50.82 -33.54
C THR A 1009 3.82 -50.23 -32.94
N ASN A 1010 3.24 -49.25 -33.64
CA ASN A 1010 2.15 -48.37 -33.22
C ASN A 1010 0.80 -49.07 -32.90
N ASP A 1011 0.78 -50.36 -32.57
CA ASP A 1011 -0.43 -51.17 -32.36
C ASP A 1011 -1.09 -50.97 -30.98
N TYR A 1012 -0.57 -50.09 -30.12
CA TYR A 1012 -1.18 -49.80 -28.82
C TYR A 1012 -2.55 -49.11 -28.95
N PHE A 1013 -2.81 -48.41 -30.06
CA PHE A 1013 -4.07 -47.66 -30.28
C PHE A 1013 -5.13 -48.41 -31.10
N THR A 1014 -4.83 -49.60 -31.64
CA THR A 1014 -5.74 -50.30 -32.58
C THR A 1014 -6.58 -51.42 -31.96
N SER A 1015 -6.28 -51.90 -30.75
CA SER A 1015 -7.15 -52.88 -30.06
C SER A 1015 -8.01 -52.22 -28.98
N ALA A 1016 -9.31 -52.07 -29.24
CA ALA A 1016 -10.30 -51.76 -28.22
C ALA A 1016 -10.33 -52.92 -27.20
N ARG A 1017 -9.90 -52.66 -25.95
CA ARG A 1017 -10.14 -53.60 -24.85
C ARG A 1017 -11.60 -53.47 -24.43
N GLU A 1018 -12.40 -54.44 -24.83
CA GLU A 1018 -13.71 -54.69 -24.23
C GLU A 1018 -13.54 -54.95 -22.72
N LEU A 1019 -14.33 -54.24 -21.93
CA LEU A 1019 -14.42 -54.39 -20.48
C LEU A 1019 -15.09 -55.73 -20.16
N ASP A 1020 -14.29 -56.73 -19.79
CA ASP A 1020 -14.82 -57.96 -19.19
C ASP A 1020 -15.49 -57.62 -17.85
N LYS A 1021 -16.82 -57.70 -17.86
CA LYS A 1021 -17.65 -57.77 -16.67
C LYS A 1021 -17.53 -59.17 -16.10
N GLN A 1022 -17.16 -59.25 -14.82
CA GLN A 1022 -17.70 -60.14 -13.77
C GLN A 1022 -16.57 -60.61 -12.86
N HIS A 1023 -16.68 -60.31 -11.56
CA HIS A 1023 -16.73 -61.37 -10.56
C HIS A 1023 -17.29 -60.82 -9.25
N SER A 1024 -18.57 -61.10 -9.03
CA SER A 1024 -19.19 -61.22 -7.72
C SER A 1024 -18.82 -62.56 -7.09
N ALA A 1025 -18.39 -62.49 -5.81
CA ALA A 1025 -18.62 -63.44 -4.71
C ALA A 1025 -18.49 -64.97 -4.96
N GLN A 1026 -17.59 -65.62 -4.20
CA GLN A 1026 -17.89 -66.62 -3.14
C GLN A 1026 -16.78 -67.68 -2.95
N ASN A 1027 -16.42 -67.86 -1.67
CA ASN A 1027 -16.16 -69.12 -0.94
C ASN A 1027 -14.95 -70.02 -1.25
N GLY A 1028 -14.13 -70.27 -0.23
CA GLY A 1028 -13.40 -71.54 -0.04
C GLY A 1028 -12.04 -71.42 0.67
N PRO A 1029 -11.71 -72.21 1.72
CA PRO A 1029 -10.71 -71.81 2.73
C PRO A 1029 -9.33 -72.51 2.64
N ALA A 1030 -8.36 -71.82 3.27
CA ALA A 1030 -7.14 -72.27 3.95
C ALA A 1030 -6.56 -73.68 3.71
N THR A 1031 -5.25 -73.77 3.40
CA THR A 1031 -4.28 -74.55 4.19
C THR A 1031 -2.81 -74.25 3.86
N SER A 1032 -2.08 -73.91 4.93
CA SER A 1032 -0.67 -74.21 5.28
C SER A 1032 0.43 -74.24 4.20
N ALA A 1033 1.28 -73.21 4.26
CA ALA A 1033 2.72 -73.28 4.54
C ALA A 1033 3.49 -74.58 4.23
N HIS A 1034 4.50 -74.45 3.36
CA HIS A 1034 5.85 -74.90 3.69
C HIS A 1034 6.89 -73.94 3.12
N ARG A 1035 7.67 -73.34 4.05
CA ARG A 1035 8.94 -72.66 3.76
C ARG A 1035 10.01 -73.71 3.42
N SER A 1036 10.79 -73.45 2.39
CA SER A 1036 12.20 -73.80 2.35
C SER A 1036 12.93 -72.85 1.41
N GLN A 1037 13.74 -71.99 2.02
CA GLN A 1037 15.04 -71.45 1.59
C GLN A 1037 15.37 -71.42 0.09
N HIS A 1038 15.72 -70.23 -0.40
CA HIS A 1038 16.72 -70.11 -1.46
C HIS A 1038 17.70 -69.00 -1.09
N ASP A 1039 18.93 -69.42 -0.79
CA ASP A 1039 20.12 -68.60 -0.86
C ASP A 1039 20.42 -68.23 -2.32
N SER A 1040 20.97 -67.02 -2.45
CA SER A 1040 21.87 -66.50 -3.48
C SER A 1040 21.89 -67.15 -4.88
N THR A 1041 21.50 -66.36 -5.88
CA THR A 1041 22.26 -66.01 -7.11
C THR A 1041 21.29 -65.72 -8.26
N GLY A 1042 21.43 -64.55 -8.88
CA GLY A 1042 20.70 -64.23 -10.13
C GLY A 1042 19.88 -62.94 -10.08
N ALA A 1043 20.53 -61.81 -9.83
CA ALA A 1043 20.01 -60.52 -10.27
C ALA A 1043 20.07 -60.47 -11.80
N ARG A 1044 19.02 -60.96 -12.47
CA ARG A 1044 18.80 -60.70 -13.91
C ARG A 1044 17.30 -60.70 -14.21
N GLY A 1045 16.77 -59.52 -14.52
CA GLY A 1045 15.68 -59.37 -15.47
C GLY A 1045 14.27 -59.23 -14.92
N GLU A 1046 13.98 -58.17 -14.16
CA GLU A 1046 12.70 -57.46 -14.34
C GLU A 1046 13.00 -56.18 -15.11
N GLY A 1047 12.84 -56.25 -16.44
CA GLY A 1047 13.04 -55.10 -17.32
C GLY A 1047 11.98 -54.03 -17.05
N TYR A 1048 12.34 -53.00 -16.29
CA TYR A 1048 11.57 -51.75 -16.25
C TYR A 1048 11.40 -51.25 -17.69
N ARG A 1049 10.16 -51.19 -18.19
CA ARG A 1049 9.85 -50.58 -19.50
C ARG A 1049 10.03 -49.06 -19.38
N ILE A 1050 11.24 -48.58 -19.63
CA ILE A 1050 11.56 -47.14 -19.59
C ILE A 1050 11.11 -46.52 -20.90
N THR A 1051 10.13 -45.61 -20.82
CA THR A 1051 9.58 -44.94 -22.01
C THR A 1051 10.40 -43.69 -22.36
N ALA A 1052 10.38 -43.29 -23.64
CA ALA A 1052 10.99 -42.01 -24.06
C ALA A 1052 10.40 -40.80 -23.30
N GLN A 1053 9.11 -40.86 -22.95
CA GLN A 1053 8.44 -39.83 -22.13
C GLN A 1053 9.04 -39.73 -20.72
N MET A 1054 9.41 -40.85 -20.10
CA MET A 1054 10.04 -40.88 -18.79
C MET A 1054 11.40 -40.18 -18.81
N VAL A 1055 12.21 -40.47 -19.83
CA VAL A 1055 13.51 -39.82 -20.06
C VAL A 1055 13.34 -38.33 -20.32
N LEU A 1056 12.39 -37.94 -21.18
CA LEU A 1056 12.08 -36.53 -21.45
C LEU A 1056 11.70 -35.78 -20.16
N VAL A 1057 10.80 -36.34 -19.35
CA VAL A 1057 10.37 -35.75 -18.07
C VAL A 1057 11.54 -35.56 -17.10
N CYS A 1058 12.41 -36.55 -17.00
CA CYS A 1058 13.63 -36.45 -16.21
C CYS A 1058 14.55 -35.33 -16.71
N CYS A 1059 14.76 -35.24 -18.02
CA CYS A 1059 15.68 -34.28 -18.64
C CYS A 1059 15.23 -32.83 -18.47
N TRP A 1060 13.99 -32.50 -18.83
CA TRP A 1060 13.54 -31.10 -18.73
C TRP A 1060 13.36 -30.65 -17.29
N ARG A 1061 12.98 -31.56 -16.37
CA ARG A 1061 12.94 -31.24 -14.94
C ARG A 1061 14.33 -31.03 -14.36
N THR A 1062 15.31 -31.81 -14.81
CA THR A 1062 16.71 -31.60 -14.41
C THR A 1062 17.19 -30.24 -14.87
N MET A 1063 16.93 -29.87 -16.14
CA MET A 1063 17.27 -28.54 -16.67
C MET A 1063 16.58 -27.42 -15.88
N LYS A 1064 15.30 -27.60 -15.52
CA LYS A 1064 14.55 -26.69 -14.65
C LYS A 1064 15.25 -26.49 -13.31
N GLU A 1065 15.53 -27.56 -12.57
CA GLU A 1065 16.08 -27.45 -11.21
C GLU A 1065 17.51 -26.88 -11.25
N VAL A 1066 18.31 -27.16 -12.29
CA VAL A 1066 19.61 -26.52 -12.53
C VAL A 1066 19.46 -25.00 -12.72
N SER A 1067 18.54 -24.57 -13.60
CA SER A 1067 18.26 -23.15 -13.83
C SER A 1067 17.79 -22.43 -12.56
N MET A 1068 16.91 -23.05 -11.78
CA MET A 1068 16.44 -22.48 -10.51
C MET A 1068 17.56 -22.39 -9.47
N LEU A 1069 18.40 -23.42 -9.37
CA LEU A 1069 19.54 -23.47 -8.47
C LEU A 1069 20.58 -22.37 -8.79
N LEU A 1070 21.00 -22.25 -10.05
CA LEU A 1070 21.99 -21.25 -10.46
C LEU A 1070 21.46 -19.82 -10.27
N GLY A 1071 20.17 -19.59 -10.56
CA GLY A 1071 19.52 -18.30 -10.30
C GLY A 1071 19.44 -17.98 -8.80
N GLU A 1072 19.11 -18.97 -7.95
CA GLU A 1072 19.11 -18.81 -6.48
C GLU A 1072 20.51 -18.53 -5.94
N VAL A 1073 21.53 -19.26 -6.38
CA VAL A 1073 22.94 -19.06 -6.00
C VAL A 1073 23.39 -17.63 -6.31
N CYS A 1074 23.10 -17.12 -7.51
CA CYS A 1074 23.47 -15.76 -7.91
C CYS A 1074 22.71 -14.69 -7.12
N GLN A 1075 21.41 -14.86 -6.87
CA GLN A 1075 20.59 -13.86 -6.19
C GLN A 1075 20.83 -13.81 -4.68
N SER A 1076 21.03 -14.97 -4.05
CA SER A 1076 21.09 -15.09 -2.59
C SER A 1076 22.50 -14.92 -2.03
N LEU A 1077 23.57 -15.36 -2.71
CA LEU A 1077 24.92 -15.36 -2.15
C LEU A 1077 25.66 -14.03 -2.36
N PRO A 1078 26.46 -13.57 -1.37
CA PRO A 1078 27.20 -12.33 -1.48
C PRO A 1078 28.33 -12.43 -2.53
N LEU A 1079 28.42 -11.41 -3.40
CA LEU A 1079 29.46 -11.27 -4.42
C LEU A 1079 30.78 -10.80 -3.81
N LYS A 1080 31.90 -11.41 -4.23
CA LYS A 1080 33.25 -10.92 -3.92
C LYS A 1080 33.61 -9.74 -4.85
N THR A 1081 33.47 -8.51 -4.35
CA THR A 1081 33.88 -7.28 -5.08
C THR A 1081 35.32 -6.89 -4.75
N THR A 1082 36.05 -6.36 -5.74
CA THR A 1082 37.44 -5.90 -5.60
C THR A 1082 37.63 -4.73 -4.63
N ASP A 1083 36.56 -3.96 -4.37
CA ASP A 1083 36.65 -2.66 -3.67
C ASP A 1083 36.30 -2.74 -2.17
N SER A 1084 35.89 -3.90 -1.66
CA SER A 1084 35.52 -4.07 -0.25
C SER A 1084 36.67 -4.69 0.56
N VAL A 1085 37.15 -3.94 1.57
CA VAL A 1085 38.21 -4.33 2.52
C VAL A 1085 37.88 -5.61 3.34
N THR A 1086 36.67 -6.16 3.20
CA THR A 1086 36.20 -7.38 3.87
C THR A 1086 36.04 -8.54 2.87
N GLU A 1087 36.81 -9.62 3.01
CA GLU A 1087 36.74 -10.85 2.18
C GLU A 1087 35.47 -11.71 2.41
N GLN A 1088 34.28 -11.12 2.42
CA GLN A 1088 33.03 -11.81 2.79
C GLN A 1088 32.23 -12.37 1.58
N GLY A 1089 32.76 -12.31 0.36
CA GLY A 1089 32.08 -12.86 -0.82
C GLY A 1089 32.15 -14.40 -0.92
N LEU A 1090 31.04 -15.02 -1.32
CA LEU A 1090 30.91 -16.47 -1.55
C LEU A 1090 30.90 -16.87 -3.02
N ILE A 1091 30.57 -15.94 -3.92
CA ILE A 1091 30.63 -16.14 -5.38
C ILE A 1091 31.53 -15.08 -6.03
N THR A 1092 32.22 -15.46 -7.12
CA THR A 1092 33.10 -14.55 -7.88
C THR A 1092 32.40 -13.95 -9.10
N GLU A 1093 32.94 -12.84 -9.63
CA GLU A 1093 32.42 -12.24 -10.87
C GLU A 1093 32.48 -13.22 -12.05
N GLU A 1094 33.57 -14.00 -12.16
CA GLU A 1094 33.74 -15.04 -13.20
C GLU A 1094 32.66 -16.14 -13.11
N GLN A 1095 32.30 -16.56 -11.90
CA GLN A 1095 31.23 -17.54 -11.70
C GLN A 1095 29.87 -16.98 -12.15
N VAL A 1096 29.59 -15.71 -11.82
CA VAL A 1096 28.34 -15.04 -12.24
C VAL A 1096 28.29 -14.88 -13.76
N GLU A 1097 29.40 -14.50 -14.39
CA GLU A 1097 29.51 -14.39 -15.85
C GLU A 1097 29.28 -15.75 -16.52
N GLY A 1098 29.89 -16.82 -15.99
CA GLY A 1098 29.66 -18.19 -16.45
C GLY A 1098 28.20 -18.62 -16.35
N VAL A 1099 27.51 -18.26 -15.26
CA VAL A 1099 26.07 -18.52 -15.11
C VAL A 1099 25.24 -17.71 -16.12
N GLY A 1100 25.66 -16.48 -16.41
CA GLY A 1100 25.06 -15.66 -17.48
C GLY A 1100 25.18 -16.30 -18.86
N LEU A 1101 26.37 -16.83 -19.19
CA LEU A 1101 26.59 -17.59 -20.43
C LEU A 1101 25.72 -18.85 -20.49
N TYR A 1102 25.56 -19.58 -19.38
CA TYR A 1102 24.63 -20.71 -19.29
C TYR A 1102 23.19 -20.30 -19.63
N PHE A 1103 22.65 -19.25 -18.98
CA PHE A 1103 21.27 -18.83 -19.25
C PHE A 1103 21.09 -18.34 -20.69
N ARG A 1104 22.06 -17.60 -21.23
CA ARG A 1104 22.07 -17.18 -22.63
C ARG A 1104 21.99 -18.40 -23.55
N GLN A 1105 22.84 -19.40 -23.32
CA GLN A 1105 22.85 -20.63 -24.11
C GLN A 1105 21.49 -21.35 -24.04
N GLN A 1106 20.92 -21.50 -22.84
CA GLN A 1106 19.63 -22.19 -22.67
C GLN A 1106 18.46 -21.44 -23.29
N LEU A 1107 18.39 -20.12 -23.15
CA LEU A 1107 17.31 -19.32 -23.74
C LEU A 1107 17.37 -19.32 -25.28
N LEU A 1108 18.56 -19.44 -25.87
CA LEU A 1108 18.74 -19.51 -27.32
C LEU A 1108 18.51 -20.92 -27.88
N GLN A 1109 19.00 -21.98 -27.20
CA GLN A 1109 19.07 -23.34 -27.74
C GLN A 1109 17.94 -24.27 -27.26
N SER A 1110 17.30 -23.99 -26.12
CA SER A 1110 16.29 -24.89 -25.54
C SER A 1110 14.98 -24.89 -26.32
N ARG A 1111 14.57 -26.06 -26.82
CA ARG A 1111 13.35 -26.24 -27.61
C ARG A 1111 12.16 -26.72 -26.78
N HIS A 1112 12.41 -27.44 -25.69
CA HIS A 1112 11.36 -27.85 -24.76
C HIS A 1112 10.78 -26.67 -23.97
N ARG A 1113 9.46 -26.46 -24.06
CA ARG A 1113 8.76 -25.33 -23.44
C ARG A 1113 9.02 -25.20 -21.94
N GLY A 1114 8.89 -26.29 -21.20
CA GLY A 1114 9.05 -26.28 -19.74
C GLY A 1114 10.49 -26.02 -19.28
N ALA A 1115 11.50 -26.31 -20.11
CA ALA A 1115 12.89 -25.99 -19.78
C ALA A 1115 13.18 -24.50 -20.03
N PHE A 1116 12.67 -23.96 -21.15
CA PHE A 1116 12.79 -22.55 -21.49
C PHE A 1116 12.08 -21.61 -20.49
N GLU A 1117 10.82 -21.89 -20.15
CA GLU A 1117 10.02 -21.02 -19.26
C GLU A 1117 10.68 -20.85 -17.87
N LEU A 1118 11.44 -21.86 -17.41
CA LEU A 1118 12.04 -21.85 -16.08
C LEU A 1118 13.50 -21.40 -16.10
N ALA A 1119 14.21 -21.59 -17.22
CA ALA A 1119 15.44 -20.86 -17.49
C ALA A 1119 15.20 -19.34 -17.45
N TYR A 1120 14.06 -18.86 -17.99
CA TYR A 1120 13.67 -17.46 -17.89
C TYR A 1120 13.51 -16.97 -16.44
N VAL A 1121 12.82 -17.74 -15.58
CA VAL A 1121 12.67 -17.38 -14.16
C VAL A 1121 14.03 -17.26 -13.46
N GLY A 1122 14.96 -18.19 -13.72
CA GLY A 1122 16.33 -18.12 -13.21
C GLY A 1122 17.10 -16.91 -13.73
N PHE A 1123 16.96 -16.60 -15.02
CA PHE A 1123 17.61 -15.45 -15.67
C PHE A 1123 17.11 -14.10 -15.13
N VAL A 1124 15.82 -13.98 -14.83
CA VAL A 1124 15.26 -12.77 -14.17
C VAL A 1124 15.91 -12.55 -12.80
N ARG A 1125 16.12 -13.61 -12.01
CA ARG A 1125 16.80 -13.52 -10.71
C ARG A 1125 18.25 -13.07 -10.86
N LEU A 1126 18.95 -13.57 -11.88
CA LEU A 1126 20.29 -13.13 -12.23
C LEU A 1126 20.30 -11.63 -12.59
N ASN A 1127 19.42 -11.19 -13.50
CA ASN A 1127 19.36 -9.78 -13.92
C ASN A 1127 19.02 -8.81 -12.77
N ASP A 1128 18.11 -9.18 -11.86
CA ASP A 1128 17.82 -8.37 -10.66
C ASP A 1128 19.08 -8.20 -9.79
N MET A 1129 19.90 -9.25 -9.67
CA MET A 1129 21.18 -9.16 -8.98
C MET A 1129 22.20 -8.30 -9.74
N LEU A 1130 22.35 -8.49 -11.06
CA LEU A 1130 23.28 -7.71 -11.89
C LEU A 1130 23.00 -6.20 -11.80
N CYS A 1131 21.73 -5.79 -11.87
CA CYS A 1131 21.29 -4.40 -11.74
C CYS A 1131 21.59 -3.78 -10.36
N ARG A 1132 21.62 -4.60 -9.31
CA ARG A 1132 21.89 -4.16 -7.92
C ARG A 1132 23.35 -4.36 -7.52
N SER A 1133 24.15 -5.02 -8.35
CA SER A 1133 25.54 -5.33 -8.05
C SER A 1133 26.37 -4.05 -7.95
N GLY A 1134 27.37 -4.02 -7.08
CA GLY A 1134 28.33 -2.89 -6.99
C GLY A 1134 29.39 -2.89 -8.10
N SER A 1135 29.40 -3.92 -8.96
CA SER A 1135 30.43 -4.12 -9.98
C SER A 1135 29.99 -3.58 -11.34
N ARG A 1136 30.81 -2.70 -11.92
CA ARG A 1136 30.55 -2.12 -13.24
C ARG A 1136 30.66 -3.15 -14.38
N SER A 1137 31.48 -4.20 -14.22
CA SER A 1137 31.65 -5.25 -15.23
C SER A 1137 30.33 -6.02 -15.41
N LEU A 1138 29.71 -6.43 -14.30
CA LEU A 1138 28.47 -7.19 -14.26
C LEU A 1138 27.25 -6.38 -14.69
N GLN A 1139 27.16 -5.09 -14.31
CA GLN A 1139 26.06 -4.21 -14.73
C GLN A 1139 25.98 -4.00 -16.25
N GLN A 1140 27.09 -4.18 -16.97
CA GLN A 1140 27.14 -4.02 -18.43
C GLN A 1140 26.70 -5.28 -19.19
N LEU A 1141 26.66 -6.45 -18.54
CA LEU A 1141 26.36 -7.72 -19.20
C LEU A 1141 24.99 -7.75 -19.90
N PRO A 1142 23.88 -7.29 -19.30
CA PRO A 1142 22.58 -7.31 -19.98
C PRO A 1142 22.57 -6.48 -21.27
N ALA A 1143 23.20 -5.30 -21.24
CA ALA A 1143 23.31 -4.43 -22.42
C ALA A 1143 24.17 -5.06 -23.53
N ARG A 1144 25.27 -5.74 -23.14
CA ARG A 1144 26.13 -6.48 -24.08
C ARG A 1144 25.37 -7.64 -24.72
N TRP A 1145 24.72 -8.49 -23.92
CA TRP A 1145 23.93 -9.62 -24.42
C TRP A 1145 22.81 -9.18 -25.35
N LEU A 1146 22.11 -8.08 -25.02
CA LEU A 1146 21.09 -7.51 -25.90
C LEU A 1146 21.67 -7.05 -27.24
N THR A 1147 22.82 -6.37 -27.21
CA THR A 1147 23.50 -5.91 -28.43
C THR A 1147 23.93 -7.08 -29.30
N GLU A 1148 24.55 -8.10 -28.70
CA GLU A 1148 24.98 -9.33 -29.39
C GLU A 1148 23.81 -10.09 -30.01
N VAL A 1149 22.68 -10.23 -29.29
CA VAL A 1149 21.48 -10.88 -29.81
C VAL A 1149 20.86 -10.07 -30.96
N LEU A 1150 20.82 -8.74 -30.84
CA LEU A 1150 20.34 -7.86 -31.92
C LEU A 1150 21.23 -7.92 -33.16
N GLU A 1151 22.55 -8.07 -32.99
CA GLU A 1151 23.50 -8.27 -34.09
C GLU A 1151 23.31 -9.65 -34.75
N GLU A 1152 23.13 -10.71 -33.97
CA GLU A 1152 22.87 -12.06 -34.48
C GLU A 1152 21.53 -12.13 -35.25
N VAL A 1153 20.50 -11.42 -34.79
CA VAL A 1153 19.22 -11.29 -35.52
C VAL A 1153 19.40 -10.50 -36.82
N ARG A 1154 20.27 -9.48 -36.86
CA ARG A 1154 20.53 -8.70 -38.07
C ARG A 1154 21.33 -9.47 -39.11
N SER A 1155 22.24 -10.36 -38.70
CA SER A 1155 23.18 -11.02 -39.62
C SER A 1155 22.56 -12.13 -40.48
N SER A 1156 21.37 -12.66 -40.13
CA SER A 1156 20.65 -13.70 -40.89
C SER A 1156 21.54 -14.90 -41.29
N ASP A 1157 22.50 -15.26 -40.43
CA ASP A 1157 23.48 -16.31 -40.70
C ASP A 1157 22.80 -17.70 -40.70
N PRO A 1158 22.96 -18.53 -41.74
CA PRO A 1158 22.43 -19.90 -41.75
C PRO A 1158 23.06 -20.83 -40.69
N SER A 1159 24.15 -20.42 -40.04
CA SER A 1159 24.73 -21.08 -38.87
C SER A 1159 24.23 -20.53 -37.53
N SER A 1160 23.32 -19.55 -37.54
CA SER A 1160 22.76 -18.97 -36.30
C SER A 1160 22.01 -20.02 -35.49
N LYS A 1161 22.24 -19.98 -34.17
CA LYS A 1161 21.55 -20.85 -33.21
C LYS A 1161 20.15 -20.31 -32.84
N LEU A 1162 19.72 -19.18 -33.43
CA LEU A 1162 18.41 -18.59 -33.23
C LEU A 1162 17.31 -19.46 -33.88
N CYS A 1163 16.39 -19.95 -33.05
CA CYS A 1163 15.34 -20.86 -33.51
C CYS A 1163 14.25 -20.13 -34.32
N ALA A 1164 14.26 -20.28 -35.66
CA ALA A 1164 13.34 -19.60 -36.58
C ALA A 1164 11.87 -20.10 -36.56
N THR A 1165 11.57 -21.25 -35.93
CA THR A 1165 10.21 -21.84 -35.97
C THR A 1165 9.82 -22.51 -34.64
N ARG A 1166 8.98 -21.84 -33.82
CA ARG A 1166 8.15 -22.51 -32.82
C ARG A 1166 6.76 -22.76 -33.41
N ARG A 1167 6.50 -23.98 -33.90
CA ARG A 1167 5.22 -24.39 -34.53
C ARG A 1167 4.16 -24.92 -33.55
N SER A 1168 4.39 -24.90 -32.24
CA SER A 1168 3.48 -25.48 -31.22
C SER A 1168 2.60 -24.47 -30.47
N TRP A 1169 2.44 -23.25 -30.98
CA TRP A 1169 1.34 -22.36 -30.60
C TRP A 1169 0.21 -22.49 -31.63
N HIS A 1170 -1.02 -22.70 -31.16
CA HIS A 1170 -2.25 -22.90 -31.93
C HIS A 1170 -2.39 -21.99 -33.18
N PRO A 1171 -3.00 -22.46 -34.30
CA PRO A 1171 -2.86 -21.86 -35.65
C PRO A 1171 -3.69 -20.60 -35.91
N LEU A 1172 -3.52 -19.52 -35.13
CA LEU A 1172 -4.25 -18.26 -35.36
C LEU A 1172 -3.40 -17.01 -35.60
N LEU A 1173 -2.07 -17.11 -35.71
CA LEU A 1173 -1.24 -15.96 -36.07
C LEU A 1173 -0.14 -16.34 -37.07
N HIS A 1174 -0.43 -16.11 -38.35
CA HIS A 1174 0.57 -16.06 -39.41
C HIS A 1174 1.51 -14.86 -39.18
N SER A 1175 2.65 -15.06 -38.54
CA SER A 1175 3.79 -14.13 -38.64
C SER A 1175 5.03 -14.67 -37.90
N GLY A 1176 6.00 -15.21 -38.64
CA GLY A 1176 7.35 -15.53 -38.15
C GLY A 1176 8.11 -14.38 -37.44
N PRO A 1177 7.84 -13.08 -37.69
CA PRO A 1177 8.49 -11.98 -36.96
C PRO A 1177 8.11 -11.81 -35.48
N VAL A 1178 7.01 -12.39 -34.99
CA VAL A 1178 6.51 -12.13 -33.61
C VAL A 1178 7.28 -12.91 -32.54
N VAL A 1179 7.86 -14.06 -32.89
CA VAL A 1179 8.63 -14.89 -31.94
C VAL A 1179 9.96 -14.23 -31.58
N ILE A 1180 10.64 -13.65 -32.57
CA ILE A 1180 11.87 -12.88 -32.40
C ILE A 1180 11.58 -11.59 -31.61
N ARG A 1181 10.44 -10.94 -31.86
CA ARG A 1181 10.02 -9.73 -31.13
C ARG A 1181 9.70 -10.00 -29.66
N ALA A 1182 9.13 -11.16 -29.33
CA ALA A 1182 8.89 -11.58 -27.95
C ALA A 1182 10.18 -11.95 -27.21
N GLN A 1183 11.14 -12.58 -27.90
CA GLN A 1183 12.47 -12.89 -27.34
C GLN A 1183 13.31 -11.61 -27.11
N ILE A 1184 13.20 -10.61 -27.98
CA ILE A 1184 13.88 -9.31 -27.85
C ILE A 1184 13.22 -8.39 -26.81
N LEU A 1185 11.90 -8.49 -26.58
CA LEU A 1185 11.21 -7.75 -25.51
C LEU A 1185 11.38 -8.39 -24.12
N GLN A 1186 11.89 -9.62 -24.05
CA GLN A 1186 12.09 -10.39 -22.81
C GLN A 1186 13.55 -10.39 -22.31
N LEU A 1187 14.52 -10.11 -23.19
CA LEU A 1187 15.91 -9.75 -22.87
C LEU A 1187 16.01 -8.25 -22.63
#